data_AF-A0A8K0Q0S5-F1
#
_entry.id   AF-A0A8K0Q0S5-F1
#
_cell.length_a   1.000
_cell.length_b   1.000
_cell.length_c   1.000
_cell.angle_alpha   90.00
_cell.angle_beta   90.00
_cell.angle_gamma   90.00
#
_symmetry.space_group_name_H-M   'P 1'
#
loop_
_entity.id
_entity.type
_entity.pdbx_description
1 polymer ?
#
loop_
_entity_poly.entity_id
_entity_poly.type
_entity_poly.pdbx_seq_one_letter_code
_entity_poly.pdbx_strand_id
1 'polypeptide(L)'
;MSIPAPISTQPPQGKVDDRVFQTFFNLNCCCSRHPKRDETEQSHTLQERVQYLQRSLPPLATVFGERGSYDPSASFPQWQSFLSDRPLEPLSFCKNQDALPESSISVERRWDIDSVWFGATSLHAIRPPNDFRLSLLPPFHRNLSTNQVIQPHGLDLANTRHILFGSFNTSSVRFEVFLFFPGTARSPRSMTTASSNALSLERQKDLYDRIIIPAAYETISDPIRQEIPRSYDLAYAKSRAYRGETSRSFHLRYTLPAQDLPLFWQSVVRKANACQVATRRGDSIVYFQNPQLLFQAHDLKNTFARPSLEETLAVFQDTVLVAVDPNQLDIHSCWIDIGTRDYVAIGPGAYTLLWKSQCHNQLDRDLSSIATEATVAANHFRSFLLRDVGTYMSKAKPMRGFNPGHPEVRQPAIIRTKAYNCNKELFSVMYSDYRLFGSGSLPLLALDEGMIKDLSSSSQDRQRASTTPLTRGALLQAWEANKRHLRAISGLKSPSNYGVRKEVTFRLDVILTIPHTGLISQMIPLTTQAVHHVPFWVVPTKDINALIFTQAARLVLPLDYLFQVASVGAADPSAKSNPTETSVHRILGFYTAQLFYRLLALSFTSEQHLHYDNWIWLSRWRVRNRRPTGRGTKLERRGLGLGTAIEASGMLWIPHAQIDWNSGCLALETLIGLYIPRSPLQARLVSQTNVQSLTASKVTVELFLYEWLRQSQRAFDRGQHCKAEELAERVVRLAAEEIARAYHQHLLLKLRSYWSRVQTRAGSTVLRSLSRLRQGLEESATQVGRIVNAQTIWEVYTEAWTAFAQVEPAAGPPQMPRELPCWMTTRKYLPPDDGWSNFVFQHLFNRPSRPKWDGLYFLQLYRSFKGSWEIIQEHAGSFDDRFRRIIGNFILVTFNNDRTKEVGTKRSSGTWYEGKPRFFRIQFWAPYFSPPERDQQSPWNRVPNYYRRHSGIQLAPRPKVITVKEFHNLASAFQQLWSQVMRQPKKLREATPDEMNEICERALHHLVSLVGPQWSCESGLPCTLPWDLANRKQREEEHEDPFRVPIPPQSIRGVYCESKLCQPTILLPTRHNVVALTNAVESFHGLRAGVLKLTQWIREGLDNDGQQYSLLSHLETKQIAAEPAVQPASLLRRFLLQTEPPQRLIREDGDTAAEGLYV
;
A
#
# COMPACT_ATOMS: atom_id res chain seq x y z
N MET A 1 38.60 -40.82 -15.65
CA MET A 1 38.43 -40.43 -14.23
C MET A 1 38.49 -41.70 -13.39
N SER A 2 39.55 -41.91 -12.60
CA SER A 2 39.55 -42.98 -11.60
C SER A 2 38.90 -42.41 -10.34
N ILE A 3 37.61 -42.63 -10.18
CA ILE A 3 36.91 -42.44 -8.90
C ILE A 3 37.57 -43.42 -7.92
N PRO A 4 37.87 -43.04 -6.66
CA PRO A 4 38.34 -44.00 -5.68
C PRO A 4 37.35 -45.16 -5.58
N ALA A 5 37.87 -46.39 -5.56
CA ALA A 5 37.12 -47.63 -5.66
C ALA A 5 35.90 -47.68 -4.71
N PRO A 6 34.80 -48.38 -5.10
CA PRO A 6 33.61 -48.47 -4.29
C PRO A 6 33.93 -49.20 -2.98
N ILE A 7 33.90 -48.48 -1.86
CA ILE A 7 33.82 -49.12 -0.55
C ILE A 7 32.49 -49.88 -0.53
N SER A 8 32.60 -51.20 -0.43
CA SER A 8 31.55 -52.23 -0.54
C SER A 8 30.47 -52.21 0.56
N THR A 9 30.00 -51.04 0.96
CA THR A 9 28.81 -50.85 1.78
C THR A 9 28.11 -49.58 1.31
N GLN A 10 27.06 -49.71 0.48
CA GLN A 10 26.21 -48.56 0.14
C GLN A 10 25.71 -47.92 1.45
N PRO A 11 26.02 -46.64 1.73
CA PRO A 11 25.49 -45.97 2.89
C PRO A 11 23.95 -45.92 2.82
N PRO A 12 23.23 -45.91 3.94
CA PRO A 12 21.77 -45.87 3.98
C PRO A 12 21.16 -44.70 3.17
N GLN A 13 21.93 -43.62 2.95
CA GLN A 13 21.59 -42.48 2.10
C GLN A 13 21.36 -42.87 0.62
N GLY A 14 22.21 -43.73 0.04
CA GLY A 14 22.07 -44.16 -1.36
C GLY A 14 20.76 -44.89 -1.62
N LYS A 15 20.28 -45.71 -0.67
CA LYS A 15 19.03 -46.48 -0.81
C LYS A 15 17.77 -45.60 -0.81
N VAL A 16 17.75 -44.50 -0.04
CA VAL A 16 16.59 -43.58 -0.03
C VAL A 16 16.62 -42.70 -1.27
N ASP A 17 17.79 -42.15 -1.63
CA ASP A 17 17.93 -41.31 -2.82
C ASP A 17 17.61 -42.11 -4.11
N ASP A 18 18.02 -43.39 -4.18
CA ASP A 18 17.61 -44.32 -5.24
C ASP A 18 16.10 -44.53 -5.27
N ARG A 19 15.46 -44.74 -4.11
CA ARG A 19 13.99 -44.90 -4.02
C ARG A 19 13.25 -43.61 -4.40
N VAL A 20 13.75 -42.45 -4.00
CA VAL A 20 13.21 -41.14 -4.41
C VAL A 20 13.33 -40.98 -5.91
N PHE A 21 14.51 -41.28 -6.47
CA PHE A 21 14.77 -41.21 -7.91
C PHE A 21 13.81 -42.13 -8.68
N GLN A 22 13.73 -43.42 -8.31
CA GLN A 22 12.86 -44.41 -8.94
C GLN A 22 11.38 -44.03 -8.83
N THR A 23 10.93 -43.59 -7.64
CA THR A 23 9.52 -43.23 -7.41
C THR A 23 9.15 -41.95 -8.16
N PHE A 24 10.00 -40.93 -8.10
CA PHE A 24 9.71 -39.63 -8.68
C PHE A 24 9.77 -39.64 -10.20
N PHE A 25 10.81 -40.23 -10.80
CA PHE A 25 10.95 -40.27 -12.25
C PHE A 25 10.20 -41.44 -12.91
N ASN A 26 9.46 -42.27 -12.17
CA ASN A 26 8.61 -43.27 -12.78
C ASN A 26 7.61 -42.61 -13.75
N LEU A 27 7.50 -43.20 -14.95
CA LEU A 27 6.53 -42.79 -15.96
C LEU A 27 5.13 -43.31 -15.62
N ASN A 28 5.03 -44.49 -15.00
CA ASN A 28 3.77 -45.05 -14.53
C ASN A 28 3.51 -44.62 -13.07
N CYS A 29 2.24 -44.40 -12.73
CA CYS A 29 1.82 -44.07 -11.37
C CYS A 29 1.26 -45.31 -10.67
N CYS A 30 1.63 -45.50 -9.40
CA CYS A 30 1.16 -46.60 -8.55
C CYS A 30 -0.17 -46.31 -7.84
N CYS A 31 -0.85 -45.20 -8.15
CA CYS A 31 -2.17 -44.96 -7.57
C CYS A 31 -3.12 -46.08 -8.03
N SER A 32 -3.90 -46.63 -7.09
CA SER A 32 -4.96 -47.58 -7.40
C SER A 32 -5.83 -46.98 -8.51
N ARG A 33 -6.11 -47.73 -9.59
CA ARG A 33 -7.06 -47.30 -10.62
C ARG A 33 -8.29 -46.78 -9.88
N HIS A 34 -8.67 -45.54 -10.17
CA HIS A 34 -9.85 -44.97 -9.54
C HIS A 34 -11.03 -45.94 -9.73
N PRO A 35 -11.87 -46.18 -8.70
CA PRO A 35 -13.26 -46.50 -9.01
C PRO A 35 -13.73 -45.37 -9.91
N LYS A 36 -14.25 -45.68 -11.11
CA LYS A 36 -14.84 -44.69 -12.00
C LYS A 36 -15.57 -43.70 -11.11
N ARG A 37 -15.13 -42.43 -11.04
CA ARG A 37 -16.11 -41.41 -10.70
C ARG A 37 -17.20 -41.66 -11.73
N ASP A 38 -18.45 -41.74 -11.30
CA ASP A 38 -19.60 -41.70 -12.20
C ASP A 38 -19.57 -40.31 -12.87
N GLU A 39 -18.60 -40.10 -13.78
CA GLU A 39 -18.62 -39.03 -14.73
C GLU A 39 -19.82 -39.34 -15.59
N THR A 40 -20.88 -38.56 -15.36
CA THR A 40 -22.11 -38.62 -16.13
C THR A 40 -21.77 -38.57 -17.62
N GLU A 41 -22.44 -39.37 -18.45
CA GLU A 41 -22.32 -39.30 -19.92
C GLU A 41 -22.50 -37.86 -20.45
N GLN A 42 -23.24 -37.04 -19.68
CA GLN A 42 -23.45 -35.60 -19.87
C GLN A 42 -22.29 -34.74 -19.32
N SER A 43 -21.05 -34.93 -19.79
CA SER A 43 -19.92 -34.04 -19.51
C SER A 43 -19.46 -33.29 -20.76
N HIS A 44 -18.80 -32.13 -20.62
CA HIS A 44 -18.25 -31.35 -21.73
C HIS A 44 -16.77 -31.64 -21.99
N THR A 45 -16.40 -31.76 -23.27
CA THR A 45 -15.02 -31.64 -23.75
C THR A 45 -14.52 -30.19 -23.63
N LEU A 46 -13.21 -29.98 -23.84
CA LEU A 46 -12.61 -28.63 -23.87
C LEU A 46 -13.22 -27.83 -25.01
N GLN A 47 -13.38 -28.46 -26.19
CA GLN A 47 -13.98 -27.84 -27.37
C GLN A 47 -15.44 -27.47 -27.13
N GLU A 48 -16.27 -28.39 -26.60
CA GLU A 48 -17.68 -28.12 -26.28
C GLU A 48 -17.80 -26.96 -25.27
N ARG A 49 -16.93 -26.92 -24.26
CA ARG A 49 -16.89 -25.83 -23.28
C ARG A 49 -16.54 -24.48 -23.91
N VAL A 50 -15.54 -24.46 -24.79
CA VAL A 50 -15.13 -23.26 -25.52
C VAL A 50 -16.27 -22.77 -26.40
N GLN A 51 -16.92 -23.66 -27.15
CA GLN A 51 -18.07 -23.31 -27.98
C GLN A 51 -19.21 -22.74 -27.15
N TYR A 52 -19.52 -23.33 -25.99
CA TYR A 52 -20.54 -22.80 -25.08
C TYR A 52 -20.24 -21.36 -24.65
N LEU A 53 -19.02 -21.10 -24.18
CA LEU A 53 -18.61 -19.77 -23.70
C LEU A 53 -18.53 -18.74 -24.84
N GLN A 54 -18.05 -19.15 -26.02
CA GLN A 54 -17.86 -18.25 -27.16
C GLN A 54 -19.17 -17.83 -27.85
N ARG A 55 -20.30 -18.51 -27.59
CA ARG A 55 -21.62 -18.06 -28.07
C ARG A 55 -22.00 -16.67 -27.54
N SER A 56 -21.50 -16.32 -26.36
CA SER A 56 -21.82 -15.06 -25.67
C SER A 56 -20.63 -14.12 -25.55
N LEU A 57 -19.52 -14.41 -26.23
CA LEU A 57 -18.33 -13.58 -26.25
C LEU A 57 -18.09 -13.02 -27.65
N PRO A 58 -17.65 -11.76 -27.78
CA PRO A 58 -17.10 -11.26 -29.03
C PRO A 58 -15.88 -12.10 -29.46
N PRO A 59 -15.52 -12.08 -30.76
CA PRO A 59 -14.32 -12.78 -31.25
C PRO A 59 -13.07 -12.40 -30.44
N LEU A 60 -12.23 -13.39 -30.10
CA LEU A 60 -11.04 -13.17 -29.27
C LEU A 60 -10.08 -12.12 -29.86
N ALA A 61 -9.94 -12.09 -31.19
CA ALA A 61 -9.12 -11.10 -31.90
C ALA A 61 -9.62 -9.65 -31.68
N THR A 62 -10.93 -9.50 -31.44
CA THR A 62 -11.58 -8.23 -31.12
C THR A 62 -11.39 -7.87 -29.65
N VAL A 63 -11.61 -8.82 -28.72
CA VAL A 63 -11.45 -8.59 -27.27
C VAL A 63 -10.01 -8.21 -26.90
N PHE A 64 -9.02 -8.86 -27.52
CA PHE A 64 -7.60 -8.52 -27.34
C PHE A 64 -7.10 -7.44 -28.31
N GLY A 65 -8.02 -6.83 -29.07
CA GLY A 65 -7.75 -5.79 -30.04
C GLY A 65 -7.26 -4.48 -29.42
N GLU A 66 -6.89 -3.54 -30.27
CA GLU A 66 -6.53 -2.18 -29.82
C GLU A 66 -7.76 -1.47 -29.26
N ARG A 67 -7.54 -0.50 -28.37
CA ARG A 67 -8.61 0.34 -27.85
C ARG A 67 -9.45 0.95 -28.98
N GLY A 68 -10.78 0.82 -28.87
CA GLY A 68 -11.73 1.29 -29.88
C GLY A 68 -12.02 0.30 -31.00
N SER A 69 -11.38 -0.88 -30.99
CA SER A 69 -11.70 -1.96 -31.95
C SER A 69 -13.10 -2.54 -31.79
N TYR A 70 -13.75 -2.32 -30.65
CA TYR A 70 -15.15 -2.65 -30.38
C TYR A 70 -15.70 -1.75 -29.27
N ASP A 71 -17.03 -1.79 -29.07
CA ASP A 71 -17.69 -1.20 -27.90
C ASP A 71 -17.96 -2.29 -26.84
N PRO A 72 -17.19 -2.33 -25.73
CA PRO A 72 -17.45 -3.19 -24.58
C PRO A 72 -18.88 -3.13 -24.05
N SER A 73 -19.56 -2.00 -24.17
CA SER A 73 -20.93 -1.81 -23.66
C SER A 73 -21.95 -2.69 -24.37
N ALA A 74 -21.73 -3.00 -25.65
CA ALA A 74 -22.59 -3.89 -26.43
C ALA A 74 -22.64 -5.32 -25.86
N SER A 75 -21.60 -5.74 -25.15
CA SER A 75 -21.52 -7.08 -24.54
C SER A 75 -22.13 -7.18 -23.14
N PHE A 76 -22.43 -6.04 -22.50
CA PHE A 76 -22.88 -5.97 -21.11
C PHE A 76 -24.07 -6.91 -20.80
N PRO A 77 -25.13 -7.01 -21.64
CA PRO A 77 -26.25 -7.90 -21.38
C PRO A 77 -25.86 -9.40 -21.36
N GLN A 78 -24.73 -9.76 -21.98
CA GLN A 78 -24.27 -11.14 -22.10
C GLN A 78 -23.35 -11.56 -20.95
N TRP A 79 -22.92 -10.64 -20.08
CA TRP A 79 -21.95 -10.93 -19.01
C TRP A 79 -22.39 -12.06 -18.10
N GLN A 80 -23.66 -12.08 -17.72
CA GLN A 80 -24.22 -13.11 -16.86
C GLN A 80 -23.96 -14.51 -17.44
N SER A 81 -24.18 -14.66 -18.76
CA SER A 81 -24.08 -15.95 -19.45
C SER A 81 -22.68 -16.57 -19.41
N PHE A 82 -21.62 -15.75 -19.52
CA PHE A 82 -20.25 -16.27 -19.49
C PHE A 82 -19.57 -16.14 -18.13
N LEU A 83 -20.06 -15.31 -17.19
CA LEU A 83 -19.46 -15.19 -15.84
C LEU A 83 -20.12 -16.11 -14.80
N SER A 84 -21.42 -16.39 -14.92
CA SER A 84 -22.22 -16.97 -13.83
C SER A 84 -23.15 -18.10 -14.24
N ASP A 85 -23.66 -18.11 -15.47
CA ASP A 85 -24.53 -19.19 -15.96
C ASP A 85 -23.69 -20.46 -16.23
N ARG A 86 -23.43 -21.19 -15.14
CA ARG A 86 -22.71 -22.45 -15.16
C ARG A 86 -23.58 -23.51 -15.87
N PRO A 87 -23.10 -24.17 -16.94
CA PRO A 87 -23.83 -25.28 -17.55
C PRO A 87 -23.81 -26.51 -16.63
N LEU A 88 -24.80 -27.38 -16.79
CA LEU A 88 -25.03 -28.56 -15.93
C LEU A 88 -23.90 -29.58 -16.08
N GLU A 89 -23.38 -29.71 -17.30
CA GLU A 89 -22.33 -30.65 -17.65
C GLU A 89 -20.99 -30.17 -17.05
N PRO A 90 -20.24 -30.99 -16.31
CA PRO A 90 -18.90 -30.64 -15.84
C PRO A 90 -17.87 -30.72 -16.98
N LEU A 91 -16.69 -30.11 -16.82
CA LEU A 91 -15.58 -30.26 -17.77
C LEU A 91 -14.85 -31.59 -17.50
N SER A 92 -14.69 -32.46 -18.51
CA SER A 92 -14.00 -33.76 -18.37
C SER A 92 -12.77 -33.87 -19.28
N PHE A 93 -11.59 -34.02 -18.68
CA PHE A 93 -10.37 -34.38 -19.42
C PHE A 93 -10.40 -35.83 -19.92
N CYS A 94 -11.14 -36.71 -19.23
CA CYS A 94 -11.32 -38.10 -19.65
C CYS A 94 -12.06 -38.16 -20.98
N LYS A 95 -13.22 -37.49 -21.08
CA LYS A 95 -14.01 -37.39 -22.33
C LYS A 95 -13.19 -36.79 -23.48
N ASN A 96 -12.34 -35.79 -23.21
CA ASN A 96 -11.44 -35.24 -24.24
C ASN A 96 -10.45 -36.27 -24.76
N GLN A 97 -9.85 -37.06 -23.87
CA GLN A 97 -8.83 -38.05 -24.23
C GLN A 97 -9.47 -39.25 -24.95
N ASP A 98 -10.64 -39.72 -24.50
CA ASP A 98 -11.38 -40.82 -25.12
C ASP A 98 -11.95 -40.43 -26.50
N ALA A 99 -12.18 -39.13 -26.75
CA ALA A 99 -12.63 -38.60 -28.04
C ALA A 99 -11.50 -38.38 -29.06
N LEU A 100 -10.25 -38.69 -28.71
CA LEU A 100 -9.13 -38.58 -29.65
C LEU A 100 -9.26 -39.64 -30.77
N PRO A 101 -8.89 -39.31 -32.02
CA PRO A 101 -8.96 -40.27 -33.13
C PRO A 101 -8.02 -41.47 -32.95
N GLU A 102 -6.96 -41.30 -32.17
CA GLU A 102 -5.91 -42.29 -31.99
C GLU A 102 -6.21 -43.24 -30.83
N SER A 103 -5.90 -44.53 -30.99
CA SER A 103 -5.95 -45.50 -29.88
C SER A 103 -4.73 -45.40 -28.95
N SER A 104 -3.62 -44.84 -29.43
CA SER A 104 -2.36 -44.70 -28.68
C SER A 104 -1.47 -43.61 -29.28
N ILE A 105 -0.62 -42.99 -28.44
CA ILE A 105 0.38 -42.00 -28.87
C ILE A 105 1.79 -42.40 -28.43
N SER A 106 2.82 -41.93 -29.15
CA SER A 106 4.22 -42.11 -28.74
C SER A 106 4.67 -40.94 -27.88
N VAL A 107 5.08 -41.23 -26.64
CA VAL A 107 5.68 -40.24 -25.73
C VAL A 107 7.16 -40.54 -25.57
N GLU A 108 7.98 -39.53 -25.83
CA GLU A 108 9.42 -39.56 -25.63
C GLU A 108 9.81 -38.80 -24.36
N ARG A 109 10.85 -39.31 -23.69
CA ARG A 109 11.48 -38.67 -22.55
C ARG A 109 12.83 -38.09 -22.93
N ARG A 110 13.13 -36.89 -22.42
CA ARG A 110 14.47 -36.30 -22.39
C ARG A 110 14.90 -36.02 -20.97
N TRP A 111 16.12 -36.39 -20.64
CA TRP A 111 16.81 -36.05 -19.40
C TRP A 111 17.60 -34.76 -19.58
N ASP A 112 17.69 -33.95 -18.54
CA ASP A 112 18.50 -32.74 -18.55
C ASP A 112 18.90 -32.29 -17.14
N ILE A 113 19.70 -31.22 -17.10
CA ILE A 113 20.13 -30.51 -15.91
C ILE A 113 19.62 -29.07 -16.03
N ASP A 114 18.91 -28.54 -15.03
CA ASP A 114 18.46 -27.13 -15.05
C ASP A 114 19.48 -26.19 -14.40
N SER A 115 19.93 -26.57 -13.21
CA SER A 115 20.74 -25.73 -12.35
C SER A 115 21.86 -26.51 -11.71
N VAL A 116 22.99 -25.84 -11.47
CA VAL A 116 24.17 -26.40 -10.83
C VAL A 116 24.69 -25.40 -9.80
N TRP A 117 25.04 -25.89 -8.63
CA TRP A 117 25.69 -25.13 -7.56
C TRP A 117 26.94 -25.86 -7.10
N PHE A 118 28.10 -25.21 -7.15
CA PHE A 118 29.33 -25.75 -6.57
C PHE A 118 29.82 -24.91 -5.40
N GLY A 119 29.99 -25.56 -4.26
CA GLY A 119 30.71 -25.00 -3.11
C GLY A 119 32.21 -25.07 -3.35
N ALA A 120 32.75 -24.11 -4.12
CA ALA A 120 34.19 -24.02 -4.35
C ALA A 120 34.90 -23.51 -3.08
N THR A 121 36.03 -24.13 -2.74
CA THR A 121 36.91 -23.65 -1.64
C THR A 121 37.92 -22.62 -2.15
N SER A 122 38.14 -22.58 -3.47
CA SER A 122 39.10 -21.70 -4.13
C SER A 122 38.70 -21.33 -5.55
N LEU A 123 39.12 -20.16 -6.03
CA LEU A 123 39.03 -19.83 -7.48
C LEU A 123 39.93 -20.73 -8.34
N HIS A 124 40.91 -21.40 -7.73
CA HIS A 124 41.71 -22.45 -8.38
C HIS A 124 40.84 -23.61 -8.88
N ALA A 125 39.59 -23.73 -8.42
CA ALA A 125 38.64 -24.65 -9.02
C ALA A 125 38.47 -24.41 -10.54
N ILE A 126 38.74 -23.22 -11.08
CA ILE A 126 38.65 -22.93 -12.52
C ILE A 126 39.95 -23.38 -13.21
N ARG A 127 39.89 -24.39 -14.08
CA ARG A 127 41.07 -24.89 -14.81
C ARG A 127 41.36 -24.10 -16.08
N PRO A 128 42.65 -23.96 -16.49
CA PRO A 128 42.99 -23.52 -17.83
C PRO A 128 42.34 -24.42 -18.90
N PRO A 129 41.93 -23.88 -20.06
CA PRO A 129 42.12 -22.51 -20.56
C PRO A 129 40.98 -21.54 -20.18
N ASN A 130 40.17 -21.81 -19.16
CA ASN A 130 39.01 -20.98 -18.83
C ASN A 130 39.40 -19.73 -18.03
N ASP A 131 39.04 -18.55 -18.50
CA ASP A 131 39.31 -17.30 -17.76
C ASP A 131 38.17 -16.88 -16.85
N PHE A 132 38.53 -16.20 -15.76
CA PHE A 132 37.57 -15.60 -14.83
C PHE A 132 37.34 -14.13 -15.14
N ARG A 133 36.09 -13.74 -15.35
CA ARG A 133 35.71 -12.32 -15.51
C ARG A 133 35.31 -11.71 -14.18
N LEU A 134 36.25 -11.01 -13.54
CA LEU A 134 36.03 -10.23 -12.33
C LEU A 134 34.99 -9.13 -12.59
N SER A 135 33.99 -9.03 -11.72
CA SER A 135 32.94 -8.01 -11.80
C SER A 135 33.16 -6.89 -10.78
N LEU A 136 33.15 -5.66 -11.28
CA LEU A 136 33.16 -4.44 -10.48
C LEU A 136 31.81 -3.74 -10.62
N LEU A 137 31.20 -3.38 -9.48
CA LEU A 137 29.89 -2.71 -9.40
C LEU A 137 28.74 -3.55 -10.01
N PRO A 138 28.50 -4.78 -9.51
CA PRO A 138 27.46 -5.62 -10.06
C PRO A 138 26.06 -5.00 -9.87
N PRO A 139 25.13 -5.19 -10.83
CA PRO A 139 23.77 -4.68 -10.70
C PRO A 139 23.04 -5.30 -9.50
N PHE A 140 22.37 -4.45 -8.71
CA PHE A 140 21.67 -4.87 -7.48
C PHE A 140 20.56 -5.93 -7.71
N HIS A 141 19.96 -5.98 -8.90
CA HIS A 141 18.93 -6.98 -9.24
C HIS A 141 19.48 -8.40 -9.39
N ARG A 142 20.80 -8.59 -9.44
CA ARG A 142 21.45 -9.92 -9.51
C ARG A 142 21.77 -10.54 -8.15
N ASN A 143 21.30 -9.95 -7.04
CA ASN A 143 21.48 -10.54 -5.72
C ASN A 143 20.60 -11.78 -5.51
N LEU A 144 21.12 -12.77 -4.79
CA LEU A 144 20.39 -13.97 -4.41
C LEU A 144 19.41 -13.63 -3.28
N SER A 145 18.12 -13.56 -3.63
CA SER A 145 17.05 -13.17 -2.71
C SER A 145 16.04 -14.27 -2.43
N THR A 146 16.24 -15.46 -3.02
CA THR A 146 15.30 -16.58 -2.89
C THR A 146 15.78 -17.52 -1.79
N ASN A 147 14.90 -17.84 -0.84
CA ASN A 147 15.20 -18.87 0.17
C ASN A 147 15.34 -20.23 -0.51
N GLN A 148 16.57 -20.75 -0.55
CA GLN A 148 16.90 -22.08 -1.04
C GLN A 148 17.09 -23.01 0.17
N VAL A 149 16.70 -24.27 0.01
CA VAL A 149 16.91 -25.28 1.06
C VAL A 149 18.40 -25.66 1.13
N ILE A 150 19.07 -25.74 -0.03
CA ILE A 150 20.51 -26.03 -0.11
C ILE A 150 21.33 -24.96 0.62
N GLN A 151 22.35 -25.41 1.35
CA GLN A 151 23.27 -24.55 2.08
C GLN A 151 24.72 -24.91 1.75
N PRO A 152 25.22 -24.57 0.54
CA PRO A 152 26.64 -24.72 0.21
C PRO A 152 27.50 -24.08 1.31
N HIS A 153 28.51 -24.78 1.81
CA HIS A 153 29.37 -24.39 2.94
C HIS A 153 28.61 -24.09 4.25
N GLY A 154 27.38 -24.62 4.40
CA GLY A 154 26.49 -24.31 5.52
C GLY A 154 25.83 -22.92 5.43
N LEU A 155 25.95 -22.22 4.29
CA LEU A 155 25.49 -20.85 4.13
C LEU A 155 24.00 -20.78 3.82
N ASP A 156 23.27 -19.97 4.58
CA ASP A 156 21.95 -19.51 4.17
C ASP A 156 22.10 -18.47 3.05
N LEU A 157 21.85 -18.90 1.81
CA LEU A 157 22.04 -18.07 0.61
C LEU A 157 21.18 -16.80 0.61
N ALA A 158 19.99 -16.86 1.24
CA ALA A 158 19.08 -15.73 1.27
C ALA A 158 19.42 -14.73 2.39
N ASN A 159 20.05 -15.17 3.48
CA ASN A 159 20.30 -14.34 4.67
C ASN A 159 21.77 -13.98 4.91
N THR A 160 22.71 -14.64 4.24
CA THR A 160 24.14 -14.33 4.33
C THR A 160 24.48 -13.22 3.34
N ARG A 161 25.26 -12.21 3.77
CA ARG A 161 25.64 -11.13 2.87
C ARG A 161 26.59 -11.63 1.80
N HIS A 162 26.39 -11.14 0.59
CA HIS A 162 27.16 -11.56 -0.57
C HIS A 162 27.22 -10.48 -1.65
N ILE A 163 28.06 -10.72 -2.66
CA ILE A 163 28.18 -9.92 -3.87
C ILE A 163 28.48 -10.83 -5.07
N LEU A 164 27.98 -10.49 -6.26
CA LEU A 164 28.41 -11.12 -7.51
C LEU A 164 29.87 -10.74 -7.75
N PHE A 165 30.76 -11.71 -7.60
CA PHE A 165 32.21 -11.51 -7.68
C PHE A 165 32.71 -11.57 -9.12
N GLY A 166 32.12 -12.43 -9.94
CA GLY A 166 32.48 -12.55 -11.35
C GLY A 166 31.72 -13.64 -12.07
N SER A 167 32.23 -14.03 -13.23
CA SER A 167 31.71 -15.17 -13.99
C SER A 167 32.81 -15.82 -14.82
N PHE A 168 32.73 -17.12 -15.04
CA PHE A 168 33.57 -17.85 -16.00
C PHE A 168 32.68 -18.68 -16.92
N ASN A 169 33.24 -19.15 -18.04
CA ASN A 169 32.53 -20.01 -18.98
C ASN A 169 33.26 -21.35 -19.07
N THR A 170 32.50 -22.42 -19.23
CA THR A 170 32.97 -23.78 -19.52
C THR A 170 32.30 -24.23 -20.81
N SER A 171 33.00 -24.14 -21.94
CA SER A 171 32.43 -24.39 -23.28
C SER A 171 31.10 -23.62 -23.49
N SER A 172 29.94 -24.28 -23.43
CA SER A 172 28.60 -23.71 -23.62
C SER A 172 27.89 -23.24 -22.33
N VAL A 173 28.50 -23.40 -21.15
CA VAL A 173 27.88 -23.05 -19.86
C VAL A 173 28.56 -21.84 -19.23
N ARG A 174 27.75 -20.89 -18.74
CA ARG A 174 28.24 -19.74 -17.98
C ARG A 174 27.93 -19.90 -16.50
N PHE A 175 28.96 -19.80 -15.67
CA PHE A 175 28.84 -19.77 -14.22
C PHE A 175 28.93 -18.33 -13.70
N GLU A 176 27.99 -17.94 -12.85
CA GLU A 176 28.11 -16.78 -11.97
C GLU A 176 28.80 -17.20 -10.67
N VAL A 177 29.72 -16.38 -10.19
CA VAL A 177 30.50 -16.64 -8.97
C VAL A 177 30.13 -15.61 -7.93
N PHE A 178 29.59 -16.07 -6.80
CA PHE A 178 29.23 -15.25 -5.67
C PHE A 178 30.25 -15.37 -4.54
N LEU A 179 30.55 -14.25 -3.91
CA LEU A 179 31.42 -14.16 -2.73
C LEU A 179 30.55 -13.87 -1.50
N PHE A 180 30.56 -14.80 -0.55
CA PHE A 180 29.78 -14.75 0.69
C PHE A 180 30.64 -14.38 1.90
N PHE A 181 30.03 -13.73 2.89
CA PHE A 181 30.69 -13.28 4.12
C PHE A 181 30.01 -13.88 5.36
N PRO A 182 30.43 -15.07 5.82
CA PRO A 182 29.73 -15.84 6.86
C PRO A 182 29.64 -15.12 8.20
N GLY A 183 30.68 -14.34 8.58
CA GLY A 183 30.71 -13.55 9.82
C GLY A 183 29.63 -12.47 9.91
N THR A 184 28.87 -12.24 8.83
CA THR A 184 27.76 -11.28 8.78
C THR A 184 26.38 -11.90 8.94
N ALA A 185 26.30 -13.24 9.04
CA ALA A 185 25.04 -13.98 9.18
C ALA A 185 24.30 -13.52 10.45
N ARG A 186 23.06 -13.06 10.30
CA ARG A 186 22.24 -12.60 11.42
C ARG A 186 21.57 -13.79 12.10
N SER A 187 21.29 -13.65 13.40
CA SER A 187 20.44 -14.60 14.14
C SER A 187 19.14 -14.91 13.35
N PRO A 188 18.66 -16.16 13.35
CA PRO A 188 17.44 -16.59 12.63
C PRO A 188 16.15 -15.83 13.00
N ARG A 189 16.20 -14.89 13.96
CA ARG A 189 15.11 -13.98 14.34
C ARG A 189 15.08 -12.66 13.55
N SER A 190 16.02 -12.39 12.64
CA SER A 190 16.08 -11.12 11.92
C SER A 190 15.06 -11.04 10.78
N MET A 191 14.01 -10.23 10.94
CA MET A 191 12.95 -10.02 9.94
C MET A 191 13.31 -8.97 8.87
N THR A 192 14.50 -9.04 8.27
CA THR A 192 14.82 -8.19 7.11
C THR A 192 14.55 -8.92 5.80
N THR A 193 14.00 -8.22 4.81
CA THR A 193 13.68 -8.78 3.49
C THR A 193 14.95 -9.25 2.78
N ALA A 194 14.88 -10.38 2.05
CA ALA A 194 16.02 -11.00 1.38
C ALA A 194 16.77 -10.07 0.39
N SER A 195 16.10 -9.03 -0.12
CA SER A 195 16.72 -7.96 -0.92
C SER A 195 17.68 -7.03 -0.15
N SER A 196 17.74 -7.11 1.19
CA SER A 196 18.58 -6.24 2.03
C SER A 196 19.99 -6.81 2.34
N ASN A 197 20.30 -8.00 1.81
CA ASN A 197 21.53 -8.73 2.12
C ASN A 197 22.68 -8.46 1.15
N ALA A 198 22.46 -7.62 0.13
CA ALA A 198 23.52 -7.04 -0.68
C ALA A 198 24.49 -6.20 0.18
N LEU A 199 25.75 -6.09 -0.25
CA LEU A 199 26.69 -5.12 0.32
C LEU A 199 26.23 -3.68 0.02
N SER A 200 26.26 -2.82 1.04
CA SER A 200 26.09 -1.37 0.86
C SER A 200 27.22 -0.79 0.00
N LEU A 201 27.01 0.37 -0.64
CA LEU A 201 28.06 1.05 -1.41
C LEU A 201 29.33 1.28 -0.58
N GLU A 202 29.18 1.63 0.70
CA GLU A 202 30.29 1.77 1.65
C GLU A 202 31.07 0.46 1.80
N ARG A 203 30.39 -0.67 2.01
CA ARG A 203 31.06 -1.97 2.16
C ARG A 203 31.60 -2.52 0.85
N GLN A 204 31.02 -2.16 -0.30
CA GLN A 204 31.62 -2.46 -1.60
C GLN A 204 32.93 -1.71 -1.77
N LYS A 205 32.98 -0.42 -1.39
CA LYS A 205 34.21 0.37 -1.42
C LYS A 205 35.29 -0.26 -0.54
N ASP A 206 34.96 -0.63 0.70
CA ASP A 206 35.89 -1.33 1.60
C ASP A 206 36.43 -2.63 0.98
N LEU A 207 35.54 -3.45 0.39
CA LEU A 207 35.91 -4.71 -0.24
C LEU A 207 36.87 -4.50 -1.43
N TYR A 208 36.54 -3.57 -2.34
CA TYR A 208 37.33 -3.39 -3.55
C TYR A 208 38.66 -2.68 -3.29
N ASP A 209 38.66 -1.57 -2.54
CA ASP A 209 39.87 -0.76 -2.32
C ASP A 209 40.87 -1.41 -1.38
N ARG A 210 40.42 -2.26 -0.44
CA ARG A 210 41.30 -2.82 0.60
C ARG A 210 41.64 -4.29 0.39
N ILE A 211 40.84 -5.02 -0.40
CA ILE A 211 41.00 -6.47 -0.59
C ILE A 211 41.19 -6.81 -2.07
N ILE A 212 40.18 -6.60 -2.91
CA ILE A 212 40.16 -7.15 -4.29
C ILE A 212 41.17 -6.48 -5.21
N ILE A 213 41.18 -5.14 -5.30
CA ILE A 213 42.11 -4.41 -6.18
C ILE A 213 43.56 -4.61 -5.71
N PRO A 214 43.89 -4.47 -4.41
CA PRO A 214 45.24 -4.75 -3.94
C PRO A 214 45.68 -6.20 -4.18
N ALA A 215 44.79 -7.19 -4.03
CA ALA A 215 45.12 -8.58 -4.36
C ALA A 215 45.42 -8.74 -5.85
N ALA A 216 44.61 -8.13 -6.73
CA ALA A 216 44.84 -8.19 -8.17
C ALA A 216 46.17 -7.55 -8.56
N TYR A 217 46.53 -6.42 -7.96
CA TYR A 217 47.80 -5.76 -8.25
C TYR A 217 49.03 -6.50 -7.70
N GLU A 218 48.84 -7.33 -6.67
CA GLU A 218 49.89 -8.15 -6.07
C GLU A 218 50.17 -9.43 -6.88
N THR A 219 49.16 -10.01 -7.53
CA THR A 219 49.25 -11.38 -8.05
C THR A 219 48.98 -11.55 -9.54
N ILE A 220 48.34 -10.59 -10.23
CA ILE A 220 48.00 -10.69 -11.66
C ILE A 220 49.14 -10.14 -12.51
N SER A 221 49.42 -10.82 -13.63
CA SER A 221 50.47 -10.46 -14.58
C SER A 221 50.29 -9.06 -15.20
N ASP A 222 51.41 -8.39 -15.50
CA ASP A 222 51.48 -6.96 -15.85
C ASP A 222 50.55 -6.48 -16.99
N PRO A 223 50.47 -7.13 -18.15
CA PRO A 223 49.60 -6.65 -19.24
C PRO A 223 48.12 -6.58 -18.83
N ILE A 224 47.66 -7.52 -18.01
CA ILE A 224 46.26 -7.63 -17.60
C ILE A 224 45.98 -6.73 -16.40
N ARG A 225 46.93 -6.65 -15.46
CA ARG A 225 46.87 -5.78 -14.29
C ARG A 225 46.66 -4.30 -14.65
N GLN A 226 47.23 -3.85 -15.78
CA GLN A 226 47.10 -2.47 -16.26
C GLN A 226 45.65 -2.06 -16.61
N GLU A 227 44.80 -3.02 -16.98
CA GLU A 227 43.41 -2.75 -17.35
C GLU A 227 42.50 -2.57 -16.12
N ILE A 228 42.88 -3.15 -14.98
CA ILE A 228 42.10 -3.14 -13.75
C ILE A 228 42.16 -1.75 -13.09
N PRO A 229 41.01 -1.13 -12.74
CA PRO A 229 40.97 0.16 -12.05
C PRO A 229 41.75 0.15 -10.73
N ARG A 230 42.40 1.28 -10.42
CA ARG A 230 43.18 1.44 -9.18
C ARG A 230 42.34 1.73 -7.93
N SER A 231 41.07 2.06 -8.09
CA SER A 231 40.16 2.29 -6.97
C SER A 231 38.69 2.08 -7.38
N TYR A 232 37.85 1.88 -6.37
CA TYR A 232 36.41 1.80 -6.48
C TYR A 232 35.82 3.08 -7.07
N ASP A 233 36.29 4.26 -6.66
CA ASP A 233 35.78 5.54 -7.17
C ASP A 233 36.09 5.70 -8.67
N LEU A 234 37.25 5.24 -9.14
CA LEU A 234 37.59 5.23 -10.56
C LEU A 234 36.71 4.26 -11.36
N ALA A 235 36.48 3.05 -10.83
CA ALA A 235 35.53 2.10 -11.42
C ALA A 235 34.11 2.69 -11.45
N TYR A 236 33.70 3.38 -10.38
CA TYR A 236 32.39 4.03 -10.28
C TYR A 236 32.23 5.14 -11.32
N ALA A 237 33.22 6.01 -11.48
CA ALA A 237 33.24 7.05 -12.51
C ALA A 237 33.18 6.45 -13.92
N LYS A 238 34.01 5.44 -14.23
CA LYS A 238 34.01 4.74 -15.52
C LYS A 238 32.65 4.11 -15.86
N SER A 239 31.99 3.48 -14.88
CA SER A 239 30.67 2.85 -15.07
C SER A 239 29.56 3.84 -15.45
N ARG A 240 29.72 5.13 -15.12
CA ARG A 240 28.72 6.19 -15.32
C ARG A 240 29.04 7.10 -16.50
N ALA A 241 30.27 7.11 -16.99
CA ALA A 241 30.68 7.91 -18.15
C ALA A 241 30.09 7.41 -19.49
N TYR A 242 29.62 6.15 -19.55
CA TYR A 242 29.31 5.50 -20.83
C TYR A 242 28.02 6.00 -21.53
N ARG A 243 27.05 6.65 -20.87
CA ARG A 243 25.88 7.33 -21.49
C ARG A 243 25.25 8.40 -20.58
N GLY A 244 24.85 9.55 -21.12
CA GLY A 244 24.26 10.71 -20.42
C GLY A 244 22.85 10.53 -19.82
N GLU A 245 22.37 9.30 -19.60
CA GLU A 245 21.13 9.02 -18.88
C GLU A 245 21.44 8.43 -17.50
N THR A 246 21.00 9.12 -16.45
CA THR A 246 21.26 8.80 -15.04
C THR A 246 20.65 7.47 -14.54
N SER A 247 19.89 6.74 -15.38
CA SER A 247 19.07 5.61 -14.94
C SER A 247 19.71 4.22 -15.08
N ARG A 248 20.78 4.03 -15.87
CA ARG A 248 21.44 2.71 -16.04
C ARG A 248 22.97 2.81 -16.04
N SER A 249 23.63 2.25 -15.01
CA SER A 249 25.09 2.13 -14.92
C SER A 249 25.62 0.99 -15.80
N PHE A 250 26.78 1.17 -16.45
CA PHE A 250 27.45 0.12 -17.22
C PHE A 250 28.19 -0.85 -16.29
N HIS A 251 27.97 -2.16 -16.45
CA HIS A 251 28.59 -3.19 -15.60
C HIS A 251 30.02 -3.48 -16.08
N LEU A 252 31.03 -3.11 -15.28
CA LEU A 252 32.44 -3.29 -15.61
C LEU A 252 32.92 -4.72 -15.33
N ARG A 253 33.66 -5.30 -16.28
CA ARG A 253 34.19 -6.67 -16.20
C ARG A 253 35.63 -6.73 -16.72
N TYR A 254 36.49 -7.45 -16.02
CA TYR A 254 37.92 -7.60 -16.35
C TYR A 254 38.31 -9.08 -16.34
N THR A 255 39.04 -9.52 -17.36
CA THR A 255 39.44 -10.92 -17.51
C THR A 255 40.70 -11.20 -16.70
N LEU A 256 40.68 -12.24 -15.87
CA LEU A 256 41.82 -12.76 -15.11
C LEU A 256 42.14 -14.18 -15.61
N PRO A 257 43.39 -14.48 -15.99
CA PRO A 257 43.79 -15.81 -16.45
C PRO A 257 43.65 -16.86 -15.35
N ALA A 258 43.21 -18.08 -15.71
CA ALA A 258 43.13 -19.20 -14.75
C ALA A 258 44.43 -19.43 -13.96
N GLN A 259 45.59 -19.29 -14.61
CA GLN A 259 46.90 -19.53 -14.00
C GLN A 259 47.23 -18.58 -12.83
N ASP A 260 46.65 -17.38 -12.82
CA ASP A 260 46.91 -16.37 -11.79
C ASP A 260 45.88 -16.46 -10.63
N LEU A 261 44.77 -17.21 -10.81
CA LEU A 261 43.69 -17.33 -9.84
C LEU A 261 44.08 -17.96 -8.48
N PRO A 262 44.99 -18.97 -8.41
CA PRO A 262 45.38 -19.54 -7.13
C PRO A 262 46.03 -18.50 -6.21
N LEU A 263 47.01 -17.76 -6.73
CA LEU A 263 47.71 -16.70 -5.99
C LEU A 263 46.75 -15.55 -5.67
N PHE A 264 45.93 -15.13 -6.64
CA PHE A 264 44.94 -14.08 -6.45
C PHE A 264 43.95 -14.41 -5.32
N TRP A 265 43.38 -15.61 -5.31
CA TRP A 265 42.44 -16.03 -4.27
C TRP A 265 43.10 -16.11 -2.89
N GLN A 266 44.32 -16.65 -2.79
CA GLN A 266 45.07 -16.66 -1.53
C GLN A 266 45.29 -15.24 -0.99
N SER A 267 45.63 -14.29 -1.86
CA SER A 267 45.80 -12.88 -1.49
C SER A 267 44.47 -12.24 -1.07
N VAL A 268 43.36 -12.54 -1.76
CA VAL A 268 42.00 -12.09 -1.38
C VAL A 268 41.62 -12.60 0.02
N VAL A 269 41.77 -13.90 0.30
CA VAL A 269 41.43 -14.49 1.61
C VAL A 269 42.27 -13.87 2.72
N ARG A 270 43.59 -13.78 2.53
CA ARG A 270 44.51 -13.17 3.50
C ARG A 270 44.14 -11.73 3.82
N LYS A 271 43.90 -10.91 2.79
CA LYS A 271 43.50 -9.50 2.98
C LYS A 271 42.11 -9.39 3.60
N ALA A 272 41.17 -10.25 3.24
CA ALA A 272 39.82 -10.27 3.82
C ALA A 272 39.84 -10.59 5.32
N ASN A 273 40.64 -11.58 5.71
CA ASN A 273 40.84 -11.96 7.12
C ASN A 273 41.59 -10.90 7.95
N ALA A 274 42.39 -10.04 7.30
CA ALA A 274 43.07 -8.92 7.95
C ALA A 274 42.25 -7.60 7.91
N CYS A 275 41.20 -7.52 7.10
CA CYS A 275 40.49 -6.27 6.83
C CYS A 275 39.55 -5.90 7.98
N GLN A 276 39.97 -4.92 8.76
CA GLN A 276 39.19 -4.34 9.85
C GLN A 276 38.30 -3.19 9.37
N VAL A 277 37.00 -3.25 9.69
CA VAL A 277 36.01 -2.27 9.28
C VAL A 277 35.29 -1.70 10.51
N ALA A 278 35.18 -0.36 10.57
CA ALA A 278 34.49 0.33 11.65
C ALA A 278 32.96 0.14 11.54
N THR A 279 32.32 -0.22 12.65
CA THR A 279 30.87 -0.26 12.77
C THR A 279 30.30 1.13 13.06
N ARG A 280 28.98 1.30 12.93
CA ARG A 280 28.29 2.56 13.31
C ARG A 280 28.44 2.92 14.80
N ARG A 281 28.90 1.97 15.63
CA ARG A 281 29.17 2.17 17.06
C ARG A 281 30.64 2.49 17.35
N GLY A 282 31.49 2.51 16.33
CA GLY A 282 32.93 2.74 16.45
C GLY A 282 33.76 1.46 16.59
N ASP A 283 33.14 0.31 16.85
CA ASP A 283 33.85 -0.97 17.01
C ASP A 283 34.53 -1.39 15.70
N SER A 284 35.75 -1.91 15.78
CA SER A 284 36.47 -2.51 14.64
C SER A 284 36.17 -4.00 14.54
N ILE A 285 35.64 -4.46 13.41
CA ILE A 285 35.31 -5.88 13.18
C ILE A 285 35.95 -6.40 11.89
N VAL A 286 36.26 -7.70 11.87
CA VAL A 286 36.75 -8.39 10.67
C VAL A 286 35.56 -8.78 9.78
N TYR A 287 34.94 -7.78 9.15
CA TYR A 287 33.66 -7.94 8.47
C TYR A 287 33.67 -8.98 7.34
N PHE A 288 34.79 -9.09 6.62
CA PHE A 288 34.95 -9.97 5.45
C PHE A 288 35.63 -11.30 5.78
N GLN A 289 35.75 -11.65 7.08
CA GLN A 289 36.46 -12.85 7.51
C GLN A 289 35.89 -14.13 6.89
N ASN A 290 36.80 -15.03 6.50
CA ASN A 290 36.54 -16.34 5.92
C ASN A 290 35.57 -16.28 4.74
N PRO A 291 35.92 -15.55 3.66
CA PRO A 291 35.04 -15.44 2.51
C PRO A 291 34.85 -16.81 1.84
N GLN A 292 33.63 -17.09 1.40
CA GLN A 292 33.24 -18.38 0.80
C GLN A 292 32.76 -18.17 -0.64
N LEU A 293 33.00 -19.15 -1.53
CA LEU A 293 32.63 -19.08 -2.94
C LEU A 293 31.45 -20.00 -3.25
N LEU A 294 30.53 -19.49 -4.07
CA LEU A 294 29.49 -20.28 -4.71
C LEU A 294 29.56 -20.08 -6.22
N PHE A 295 29.77 -21.15 -6.97
CA PHE A 295 29.63 -21.14 -8.43
C PHE A 295 28.21 -21.61 -8.77
N GLN A 296 27.51 -20.86 -9.61
CA GLN A 296 26.11 -21.13 -9.93
C GLN A 296 25.86 -20.98 -11.42
N ALA A 297 25.15 -21.94 -12.00
CA ALA A 297 24.64 -21.87 -13.36
C ALA A 297 23.16 -22.28 -13.39
N HIS A 298 22.39 -21.67 -14.28
CA HIS A 298 20.94 -21.84 -14.43
C HIS A 298 20.54 -21.87 -15.89
N ASP A 299 19.31 -22.33 -16.16
CA ASP A 299 18.72 -22.40 -17.50
C ASP A 299 19.50 -23.33 -18.44
N LEU A 300 19.95 -24.46 -17.90
CA LEU A 300 20.82 -25.42 -18.59
C LEU A 300 20.05 -26.55 -19.29
N LYS A 301 18.71 -26.52 -19.20
CA LYS A 301 17.81 -27.60 -19.64
C LYS A 301 18.07 -28.01 -21.08
N ASN A 302 18.25 -27.04 -21.98
CA ASN A 302 18.45 -27.30 -23.40
C ASN A 302 19.90 -27.69 -23.72
N THR A 303 20.87 -27.22 -22.92
CA THR A 303 22.29 -27.55 -23.08
C THR A 303 22.53 -29.04 -22.85
N PHE A 304 21.95 -29.61 -21.79
CA PHE A 304 22.20 -30.99 -21.37
C PHE A 304 21.09 -31.99 -21.75
N ALA A 305 20.12 -31.57 -22.56
CA ALA A 305 19.00 -32.42 -22.99
C ALA A 305 19.47 -33.65 -23.77
N ARG A 306 19.31 -34.86 -23.23
CA ARG A 306 19.66 -36.12 -23.91
C ARG A 306 18.58 -37.20 -23.73
N PRO A 307 18.54 -38.25 -24.57
CA PRO A 307 17.62 -39.39 -24.43
C PRO A 307 17.73 -40.15 -23.11
N SER A 308 18.94 -40.23 -22.53
CA SER A 308 19.22 -40.97 -21.30
C SER A 308 19.92 -40.09 -20.26
N LEU A 309 19.75 -40.43 -18.97
CA LEU A 309 20.48 -39.74 -17.89
C LEU A 309 21.99 -39.96 -18.00
N GLU A 310 22.41 -41.16 -18.42
CA GLU A 310 23.82 -41.50 -18.64
C GLU A 310 24.47 -40.55 -19.66
N GLU A 311 23.85 -40.35 -20.83
CA GLU A 311 24.33 -39.40 -21.82
C GLU A 311 24.31 -37.96 -21.31
N THR A 312 23.27 -37.55 -20.58
CA THR A 312 23.20 -36.22 -19.95
C THR A 312 24.38 -36.01 -18.99
N LEU A 313 24.68 -36.99 -18.14
CA LEU A 313 25.77 -36.92 -17.16
C LEU A 313 27.14 -37.03 -17.82
N ALA A 314 27.31 -37.82 -18.90
CA ALA A 314 28.54 -37.87 -19.68
C ALA A 314 28.86 -36.49 -20.30
N VAL A 315 27.88 -35.86 -20.94
CA VAL A 315 28.04 -34.51 -21.49
C VAL A 315 28.33 -33.48 -20.38
N PHE A 316 27.67 -33.61 -19.22
CA PHE A 316 27.96 -32.78 -18.06
C PHE A 316 29.39 -32.95 -17.54
N GLN A 317 29.88 -34.19 -17.48
CA GLN A 317 31.27 -34.49 -17.13
C GLN A 317 32.23 -33.81 -18.10
N ASP A 318 32.03 -34.01 -19.40
CA ASP A 318 32.92 -33.50 -20.46
C ASP A 318 32.87 -31.97 -20.61
N THR A 319 31.74 -31.35 -20.29
CA THR A 319 31.54 -29.89 -20.46
C THR A 319 31.88 -29.11 -19.20
N VAL A 320 31.48 -29.60 -18.03
CA VAL A 320 31.55 -28.85 -16.77
C VAL A 320 32.60 -29.44 -15.84
N LEU A 321 32.57 -30.74 -15.55
CA LEU A 321 33.48 -31.32 -14.55
C LEU A 321 34.93 -31.39 -15.04
N VAL A 322 35.18 -31.52 -16.35
CA VAL A 322 36.54 -31.42 -16.92
C VAL A 322 37.15 -30.04 -16.71
N ALA A 323 36.33 -28.99 -16.77
CA ALA A 323 36.74 -27.59 -16.65
C ALA A 323 36.93 -27.12 -15.19
N VAL A 324 36.59 -27.97 -14.21
CA VAL A 324 36.66 -27.65 -12.79
C VAL A 324 37.60 -28.63 -12.07
N ASP A 325 38.44 -28.13 -11.15
CA ASP A 325 39.29 -28.99 -10.32
C ASP A 325 38.51 -29.55 -9.12
N PRO A 326 38.24 -30.87 -9.06
CA PRO A 326 37.43 -31.45 -7.98
C PRO A 326 38.09 -31.35 -6.60
N ASN A 327 39.42 -31.25 -6.54
CA ASN A 327 40.14 -31.06 -5.26
C ASN A 327 39.89 -29.69 -4.63
N GLN A 328 39.35 -28.74 -5.40
CA GLN A 328 38.99 -27.39 -4.93
C GLN A 328 37.47 -27.23 -4.74
N LEU A 329 36.71 -28.34 -4.77
CA LEU A 329 35.28 -28.37 -4.49
C LEU A 329 35.03 -29.10 -3.17
N ASP A 330 34.22 -28.51 -2.30
CA ASP A 330 33.54 -29.29 -1.28
C ASP A 330 32.37 -30.02 -1.93
N ILE A 331 32.57 -31.30 -2.23
CA ILE A 331 31.58 -32.12 -2.94
C ILE A 331 30.25 -32.23 -2.18
N HIS A 332 30.27 -32.13 -0.85
CA HIS A 332 29.05 -32.15 -0.03
C HIS A 332 28.29 -30.81 -0.07
N SER A 333 28.92 -29.77 -0.59
CA SER A 333 28.33 -28.47 -0.88
C SER A 333 27.95 -28.30 -2.36
N CYS A 334 28.07 -29.35 -3.18
CA CYS A 334 27.70 -29.34 -4.59
C CYS A 334 26.32 -29.95 -4.82
N TRP A 335 25.47 -29.24 -5.56
CA TRP A 335 24.07 -29.59 -5.83
C TRP A 335 23.72 -29.45 -7.30
N ILE A 336 22.77 -30.26 -7.77
CA ILE A 336 22.35 -30.27 -9.17
C ILE A 336 20.85 -30.56 -9.29
N ASP A 337 20.16 -29.81 -10.16
CA ASP A 337 18.76 -30.05 -10.49
C ASP A 337 18.66 -30.99 -11.70
N ILE A 338 18.34 -32.25 -11.47
CA ILE A 338 18.08 -33.25 -12.52
C ILE A 338 16.61 -33.17 -12.92
N GLY A 339 16.34 -33.16 -14.23
CA GLY A 339 14.99 -33.11 -14.76
C GLY A 339 14.71 -34.12 -15.86
N THR A 340 13.42 -34.41 -16.05
CA THR A 340 12.90 -35.12 -17.21
C THR A 340 11.80 -34.31 -17.88
N ARG A 341 11.76 -34.32 -19.22
CA ARG A 341 10.67 -33.78 -20.03
C ARG A 341 10.05 -34.92 -20.83
N ASP A 342 8.76 -35.14 -20.60
CA ASP A 342 7.95 -36.08 -21.37
C ASP A 342 7.12 -35.28 -22.38
N TYR A 343 7.19 -35.61 -23.67
CA TYR A 343 6.43 -34.93 -24.74
C TYR A 343 5.98 -35.91 -25.82
N VAL A 344 4.94 -35.53 -26.57
CA VAL A 344 4.45 -36.33 -27.69
C VAL A 344 5.40 -36.18 -28.88
N ALA A 345 5.97 -37.30 -29.34
CA ALA A 345 6.95 -37.33 -30.42
C ALA A 345 6.33 -37.64 -31.78
N ILE A 346 5.37 -38.58 -31.81
CA ILE A 346 4.64 -38.97 -33.02
C ILE A 346 3.14 -38.94 -32.70
N GLY A 347 2.41 -38.13 -33.46
CA GLY A 347 0.95 -38.00 -33.42
C GLY A 347 0.45 -37.21 -34.64
N PRO A 348 -0.82 -37.35 -35.03
CA PRO A 348 -1.38 -36.69 -36.22
C PRO A 348 -1.67 -35.19 -36.03
N GLY A 349 -1.45 -34.66 -34.82
CA GLY A 349 -1.61 -33.24 -34.49
C GLY A 349 -0.73 -32.81 -33.32
N ALA A 350 -0.90 -31.55 -32.88
CA ALA A 350 -0.21 -31.02 -31.72
C ALA A 350 -0.99 -31.29 -30.43
N TYR A 351 -0.32 -31.89 -29.44
CA TYR A 351 -0.88 -32.28 -28.16
C TYR A 351 -0.18 -31.61 -26.99
N THR A 352 -0.94 -31.40 -25.93
CA THR A 352 -0.46 -30.92 -24.62
C THR A 352 -0.66 -32.02 -23.59
N LEU A 353 0.40 -32.31 -22.82
CA LEU A 353 0.33 -33.18 -21.66
C LEU A 353 0.00 -32.34 -20.42
N LEU A 354 -0.99 -32.76 -19.62
CA LEU A 354 -1.41 -32.06 -18.41
C LEU A 354 -1.39 -33.00 -17.21
N TRP A 355 -0.74 -32.61 -16.11
CA TRP A 355 -0.67 -33.46 -14.91
C TRP A 355 -2.05 -33.71 -14.28
N LYS A 356 -2.29 -34.96 -13.88
CA LYS A 356 -3.44 -35.34 -13.05
C LYS A 356 -3.17 -34.96 -11.59
N SER A 357 -3.93 -34.01 -11.03
CA SER A 357 -3.73 -33.54 -9.65
C SER A 357 -3.71 -34.67 -8.61
N GLN A 358 -4.56 -35.69 -8.78
CA GLN A 358 -4.61 -36.85 -7.88
C GLN A 358 -3.33 -37.69 -7.91
N CYS A 359 -2.70 -37.84 -9.08
CA CYS A 359 -1.43 -38.56 -9.21
C CYS A 359 -0.32 -37.84 -8.44
N HIS A 360 -0.32 -36.51 -8.44
CA HIS A 360 0.63 -35.75 -7.63
C HIS A 360 0.34 -35.82 -6.13
N ASN A 361 -0.93 -35.87 -5.73
CA ASN A 361 -1.27 -36.10 -4.32
C ASN A 361 -0.87 -37.50 -3.84
N GLN A 362 -0.92 -38.52 -4.70
CA GLN A 362 -0.37 -39.84 -4.39
C GLN A 362 1.16 -39.79 -4.35
N LEU A 363 1.80 -39.18 -5.35
CA LEU A 363 3.26 -39.02 -5.40
C LEU A 363 3.80 -38.31 -4.16
N ASP A 364 3.13 -37.27 -3.67
CA ASP A 364 3.52 -36.56 -2.44
C ASP A 364 3.43 -37.47 -1.21
N ARG A 365 2.36 -38.29 -1.10
CA ARG A 365 2.23 -39.30 -0.04
C ARG A 365 3.34 -40.36 -0.12
N ASP A 366 3.63 -40.86 -1.32
CA ASP A 366 4.67 -41.86 -1.54
C ASP A 366 6.05 -41.29 -1.17
N LEU A 367 6.37 -40.07 -1.63
CA LEU A 367 7.61 -39.38 -1.29
C LEU A 367 7.73 -39.09 0.22
N SER A 368 6.64 -38.67 0.85
CA SER A 368 6.59 -38.44 2.30
C SER A 368 6.81 -39.73 3.09
N SER A 369 6.37 -40.88 2.57
CA SER A 369 6.63 -42.20 3.18
C SER A 369 8.08 -42.66 3.03
N ILE A 370 8.80 -42.16 2.01
CA ILE A 370 10.20 -42.48 1.76
C ILE A 370 11.13 -41.63 2.64
N ALA A 371 10.83 -40.34 2.82
CA ALA A 371 11.64 -39.38 3.56
C ALA A 371 11.05 -39.03 4.94
N THR A 372 10.91 -40.02 5.82
CA THR A 372 10.24 -39.88 7.13
C THR A 372 10.94 -38.91 8.10
N GLU A 373 12.25 -38.69 7.95
CA GLU A 373 13.05 -37.88 8.87
C GLU A 373 13.02 -36.38 8.55
N ALA A 374 12.65 -35.99 7.33
CA ALA A 374 12.60 -34.59 6.90
C ALA A 374 11.18 -34.23 6.48
N THR A 375 10.50 -33.40 7.27
CA THR A 375 9.16 -32.90 6.89
C THR A 375 9.24 -32.13 5.58
N VAL A 376 8.51 -32.58 4.57
CA VAL A 376 8.40 -31.90 3.29
C VAL A 376 7.13 -31.04 3.28
N ALA A 377 7.20 -29.85 2.69
CA ALA A 377 6.06 -28.96 2.51
C ALA A 377 5.65 -28.94 1.04
N ALA A 378 4.61 -29.69 0.73
CA ALA A 378 3.98 -29.69 -0.59
C ALA A 378 3.20 -28.38 -0.81
N ASN A 379 3.31 -27.85 -2.02
CA ASN A 379 2.48 -26.78 -2.54
C ASN A 379 1.82 -27.27 -3.82
N HIS A 380 0.49 -27.36 -3.78
CA HIS A 380 -0.33 -27.67 -4.94
C HIS A 380 -0.81 -26.35 -5.56
N PHE A 381 -0.57 -26.17 -6.85
CA PHE A 381 -1.02 -24.98 -7.57
C PHE A 381 -2.46 -25.15 -8.04
N ARG A 382 -3.14 -24.03 -8.28
CA ARG A 382 -4.56 -23.98 -8.61
C ARG A 382 -4.83 -24.54 -10.01
N SER A 383 -5.46 -25.71 -10.08
CA SER A 383 -5.73 -26.40 -11.35
C SER A 383 -6.86 -25.77 -12.18
N PHE A 384 -7.72 -24.95 -11.60
CA PHE A 384 -8.92 -24.42 -12.26
C PHE A 384 -8.68 -23.27 -13.26
N LEU A 385 -7.46 -22.72 -13.31
CA LEU A 385 -7.06 -21.69 -14.26
C LEU A 385 -6.30 -22.27 -15.47
N LEU A 386 -6.20 -23.60 -15.52
CA LEU A 386 -5.70 -24.42 -16.63
C LEU A 386 -4.22 -24.30 -16.98
N ARG A 387 -3.61 -23.13 -16.75
CA ARG A 387 -2.20 -22.87 -17.03
C ARG A 387 -1.23 -23.59 -16.09
N ASP A 388 -1.61 -23.81 -14.83
CA ASP A 388 -0.78 -24.54 -13.85
C ASP A 388 -1.43 -25.87 -13.42
N VAL A 389 -2.25 -26.48 -14.29
CA VAL A 389 -2.95 -27.74 -14.00
C VAL A 389 -1.98 -28.80 -13.50
N GLY A 390 -2.31 -29.30 -12.31
CA GLY A 390 -1.53 -30.32 -11.63
C GLY A 390 -0.09 -29.90 -11.40
N THR A 391 0.28 -28.61 -11.31
CA THR A 391 1.65 -28.28 -10.88
C THR A 391 1.83 -28.65 -9.40
N TYR A 392 2.94 -29.33 -9.12
CA TYR A 392 3.36 -29.83 -7.82
C TYR A 392 4.75 -29.27 -7.48
N MET A 393 4.95 -28.83 -6.25
CA MET A 393 6.26 -28.50 -5.73
C MET A 393 6.35 -28.90 -4.27
N SER A 394 7.34 -29.69 -3.91
CA SER A 394 7.60 -30.08 -2.53
C SER A 394 9.03 -29.68 -2.16
N LYS A 395 9.20 -29.14 -0.95
CA LYS A 395 10.49 -28.65 -0.44
C LYS A 395 10.65 -29.08 1.01
N ALA A 396 11.85 -29.52 1.41
CA ALA A 396 12.09 -29.77 2.82
C ALA A 396 11.89 -28.50 3.66
N LYS A 397 11.30 -28.66 4.84
CA LYS A 397 11.24 -27.61 5.87
C LYS A 397 12.49 -27.68 6.74
N PRO A 398 13.28 -26.60 6.83
CA PRO A 398 14.33 -26.50 7.84
C PRO A 398 13.72 -26.53 9.24
N MET A 399 14.26 -27.38 10.11
CA MET A 399 13.90 -27.47 11.54
C MET A 399 14.98 -26.79 12.39
N ARG A 400 14.68 -26.54 13.67
CA ARG A 400 15.63 -25.86 14.56
C ARG A 400 16.88 -26.72 14.75
N GLY A 401 18.02 -26.26 14.23
CA GLY A 401 19.29 -26.99 14.29
C GLY A 401 19.46 -28.10 13.25
N PHE A 402 18.52 -28.23 12.31
CA PHE A 402 18.57 -29.26 11.27
C PHE A 402 18.09 -28.69 9.93
N ASN A 403 18.97 -28.69 8.93
CA ASN A 403 18.62 -28.40 7.55
C ASN A 403 19.17 -29.52 6.65
N PRO A 404 18.33 -30.25 5.92
CA PRO A 404 18.80 -31.33 5.05
C PRO A 404 19.71 -30.87 3.92
N GLY A 405 19.69 -29.58 3.56
CA GLY A 405 20.61 -28.98 2.60
C GLY A 405 21.99 -28.61 3.15
N HIS A 406 22.27 -28.88 4.43
CA HIS A 406 23.56 -28.58 5.07
C HIS A 406 24.59 -29.68 4.77
N PRO A 407 25.87 -29.35 4.45
CA PRO A 407 26.87 -30.33 4.00
C PRO A 407 27.20 -31.41 5.06
N GLU A 408 27.08 -31.07 6.34
CA GLU A 408 27.31 -32.02 7.45
C GLU A 408 26.14 -33.00 7.68
N VAL A 409 24.96 -32.72 7.13
CA VAL A 409 23.80 -33.60 7.30
C VAL A 409 23.93 -34.80 6.38
N ARG A 410 24.04 -35.98 6.99
CA ARG A 410 24.13 -37.28 6.31
C ARG A 410 22.79 -38.01 6.22
N GLN A 411 21.75 -37.49 6.88
CA GLN A 411 20.41 -38.08 6.85
C GLN A 411 19.80 -37.95 5.44
N PRO A 412 19.18 -39.00 4.91
CA PRO A 412 18.53 -38.94 3.61
C PRO A 412 17.32 -37.99 3.63
N ALA A 413 17.21 -37.11 2.64
CA ALA A 413 16.14 -36.12 2.60
C ALA A 413 15.85 -35.60 1.20
N ILE A 414 14.56 -35.32 0.94
CA ILE A 414 14.12 -34.68 -0.30
C ILE A 414 14.31 -33.16 -0.17
N ILE A 415 15.35 -32.62 -0.80
CA ILE A 415 15.64 -31.19 -0.78
C ILE A 415 14.52 -30.39 -1.46
N ARG A 416 14.22 -30.75 -2.70
CA ARG A 416 13.23 -30.08 -3.53
C ARG A 416 12.83 -30.96 -4.71
N THR A 417 11.52 -31.04 -4.95
CA THR A 417 10.93 -31.68 -6.12
C THR A 417 9.93 -30.73 -6.78
N LYS A 418 9.81 -30.78 -8.11
CA LYS A 418 8.83 -30.03 -8.89
C LYS A 418 8.28 -30.89 -10.01
N ALA A 419 6.98 -30.82 -10.25
CA ALA A 419 6.37 -31.32 -11.47
C ALA A 419 5.44 -30.25 -12.05
N TYR A 420 5.61 -29.92 -13.32
CA TYR A 420 4.87 -28.85 -13.98
C TYR A 420 4.72 -29.07 -15.48
N ASN A 421 3.78 -28.38 -16.10
CA ASN A 421 3.51 -28.40 -17.54
C ASN A 421 4.38 -27.38 -18.30
N CYS A 422 4.80 -27.70 -19.53
CA CYS A 422 5.77 -26.91 -20.29
C CYS A 422 5.18 -25.75 -21.10
N ASN A 423 3.85 -25.63 -21.21
CA ASN A 423 3.19 -24.51 -21.93
C ASN A 423 3.28 -23.14 -21.21
N LYS A 424 3.98 -23.06 -20.07
CA LYS A 424 4.18 -21.81 -19.31
C LYS A 424 4.97 -20.76 -20.09
N GLU A 425 5.84 -21.19 -20.99
CA GLU A 425 6.67 -20.29 -21.80
C GLU A 425 5.83 -19.42 -22.75
N LEU A 426 4.64 -19.88 -23.15
CA LEU A 426 3.71 -19.09 -23.97
C LEU A 426 3.30 -17.77 -23.31
N PHE A 427 3.39 -17.69 -21.98
CA PHE A 427 3.00 -16.52 -21.18
C PHE A 427 4.19 -15.88 -20.45
N SER A 428 5.42 -16.32 -20.77
CA SER A 428 6.64 -15.74 -20.22
C SER A 428 6.89 -14.37 -20.83
N VAL A 429 7.72 -13.58 -20.15
CA VAL A 429 8.11 -12.24 -20.57
C VAL A 429 9.61 -12.10 -20.35
N MET A 430 10.27 -11.22 -21.12
CA MET A 430 11.73 -11.13 -21.19
C MET A 430 12.45 -10.98 -19.83
N TYR A 431 11.79 -10.40 -18.83
CA TYR A 431 12.37 -10.19 -17.50
C TYR A 431 11.60 -10.98 -16.45
N SER A 432 12.31 -11.69 -15.58
CA SER A 432 11.73 -12.54 -14.53
C SER A 432 10.97 -11.77 -13.44
N ASP A 433 11.18 -10.46 -13.33
CA ASP A 433 10.46 -9.55 -12.45
C ASP A 433 9.22 -8.92 -13.11
N TYR A 434 9.05 -9.08 -14.42
CA TYR A 434 7.84 -8.72 -15.13
C TYR A 434 6.90 -9.94 -15.22
N ARG A 435 5.59 -9.71 -15.12
CA ARG A 435 4.55 -10.74 -15.31
C ARG A 435 3.43 -10.14 -16.11
N LEU A 436 2.82 -10.94 -16.99
CA LEU A 436 1.63 -10.53 -17.72
C LEU A 436 0.51 -10.20 -16.72
N PHE A 437 -0.03 -8.99 -16.79
CA PHE A 437 -0.95 -8.41 -15.80
C PHE A 437 -0.41 -8.46 -14.35
N GLY A 438 0.91 -8.29 -14.17
CA GLY A 438 1.57 -8.32 -12.85
C GLY A 438 1.51 -7.01 -12.06
N SER A 439 1.09 -5.90 -12.68
CA SER A 439 1.11 -4.58 -12.04
C SER A 439 -0.08 -4.40 -11.08
N GLY A 440 0.17 -4.21 -9.79
CA GLY A 440 -0.92 -3.98 -8.82
C GLY A 440 -1.73 -2.69 -9.05
N SER A 441 -1.27 -1.79 -9.91
CA SER A 441 -1.88 -0.48 -10.14
C SER A 441 -2.94 -0.46 -11.26
N LEU A 442 -3.04 -1.50 -12.10
CA LEU A 442 -3.99 -1.50 -13.23
C LEU A 442 -5.48 -1.39 -12.84
N PRO A 443 -5.97 -1.93 -11.70
CA PRO A 443 -7.36 -1.71 -11.27
C PRO A 443 -7.74 -0.25 -11.06
N LEU A 444 -6.77 0.65 -10.86
CA LEU A 444 -7.02 2.11 -10.80
C LEU A 444 -7.62 2.64 -12.10
N LEU A 445 -7.53 1.92 -13.22
CA LEU A 445 -8.21 2.27 -14.46
C LEU A 445 -9.75 2.27 -14.33
N ALA A 446 -10.34 1.79 -13.24
CA ALA A 446 -11.75 1.99 -12.95
C ALA A 446 -12.07 3.36 -12.30
N LEU A 447 -11.05 4.16 -11.93
CA LEU A 447 -11.18 5.48 -11.33
C LEU A 447 -10.78 6.58 -12.32
N ASP A 448 -11.36 7.78 -12.22
CA ASP A 448 -10.91 8.91 -13.02
C ASP A 448 -9.55 9.47 -12.56
N GLU A 449 -8.95 10.34 -13.38
CA GLU A 449 -7.65 10.95 -13.09
C GLU A 449 -7.66 11.77 -11.79
N GLY A 450 -8.80 12.38 -11.42
CA GLY A 450 -8.95 13.14 -10.18
C GLY A 450 -8.89 12.22 -8.95
N MET A 451 -9.66 11.15 -8.95
CA MET A 451 -9.67 10.15 -7.87
C MET A 451 -8.31 9.46 -7.69
N ILE A 452 -7.59 9.18 -8.79
CA ILE A 452 -6.22 8.61 -8.73
C ILE A 452 -5.26 9.61 -8.05
N LYS A 453 -5.37 10.91 -8.37
CA LYS A 453 -4.58 11.97 -7.73
C LYS A 453 -4.93 12.15 -6.25
N ASP A 454 -6.21 12.05 -5.89
CA ASP A 454 -6.68 12.15 -4.51
C ASP A 454 -6.16 11.00 -3.65
N LEU A 455 -6.23 9.76 -4.17
CA LEU A 455 -5.57 8.64 -3.51
C LEU A 455 -4.07 8.93 -3.37
N SER A 456 -3.43 9.44 -4.42
CA SER A 456 -1.98 9.65 -4.45
C SER A 456 -1.53 10.64 -3.38
N SER A 457 -2.23 11.76 -3.25
CA SER A 457 -1.96 12.78 -2.24
C SER A 457 -2.13 12.26 -0.81
N SER A 458 -3.16 11.46 -0.54
CA SER A 458 -3.39 10.85 0.78
C SER A 458 -2.31 9.85 1.21
N SER A 459 -1.61 9.24 0.24
CA SER A 459 -0.61 8.19 0.47
C SER A 459 0.83 8.71 0.60
N GLN A 460 1.14 9.84 -0.04
CA GLN A 460 2.48 10.47 -0.04
C GLN A 460 2.90 10.92 1.37
N ASP A 461 1.94 11.12 2.26
CA ASP A 461 2.17 11.45 3.66
C ASP A 461 2.93 10.38 4.46
N ARG A 462 2.96 9.14 3.99
CA ARG A 462 3.56 7.99 4.69
C ARG A 462 4.83 7.44 4.03
N GLN A 463 5.27 7.99 2.89
CA GLN A 463 6.49 7.53 2.20
C GLN A 463 7.34 8.72 1.71
N ARG A 464 8.48 8.92 2.37
CA ARG A 464 9.58 9.72 1.81
C ARG A 464 10.18 8.96 0.62
N ALA A 465 9.85 9.36 -0.61
CA ALA A 465 10.76 9.39 -1.78
C ALA A 465 9.99 9.62 -3.09
N SER A 466 10.65 10.36 -3.99
CA SER A 466 10.37 10.56 -5.41
C SER A 466 9.87 9.29 -6.12
N THR A 467 8.56 9.16 -6.29
CA THR A 467 7.97 8.27 -7.29
C THR A 467 7.29 9.14 -8.32
N THR A 468 7.54 8.86 -9.59
CA THR A 468 6.85 9.48 -10.73
C THR A 468 5.33 9.41 -10.47
N PRO A 469 4.58 10.52 -10.62
CA PRO A 469 3.14 10.49 -10.38
C PRO A 469 2.48 9.44 -11.27
N LEU A 470 1.67 8.56 -10.65
CA LEU A 470 0.83 7.60 -11.36
C LEU A 470 -0.26 8.36 -12.11
N THR A 471 -0.26 8.27 -13.44
CA THR A 471 -1.30 8.85 -14.30
C THR A 471 -2.14 7.74 -14.93
N ARG A 472 -3.41 8.03 -15.20
CA ARG A 472 -4.31 7.10 -15.88
C ARG A 472 -3.76 6.71 -17.26
N GLY A 473 -3.17 7.67 -17.99
CA GLY A 473 -2.59 7.43 -19.31
C GLY A 473 -1.47 6.39 -19.31
N ALA A 474 -0.55 6.44 -18.34
CA ALA A 474 0.53 5.46 -18.22
C ALA A 474 -0.01 4.06 -17.87
N LEU A 475 -1.04 3.99 -17.00
CA LEU A 475 -1.70 2.73 -16.66
C LEU A 475 -2.41 2.13 -17.88
N LEU A 476 -3.04 2.95 -18.70
CA LEU A 476 -3.75 2.50 -19.89
C LEU A 476 -2.77 1.94 -20.93
N GLN A 477 -1.62 2.59 -21.14
CA GLN A 477 -0.57 2.06 -22.01
C GLN A 477 -0.06 0.70 -21.55
N ALA A 478 0.11 0.52 -20.23
CA ALA A 478 0.49 -0.77 -19.66
C ALA A 478 -0.61 -1.82 -19.86
N TRP A 479 -1.89 -1.48 -19.69
CA TRP A 479 -3.02 -2.37 -19.99
C TRP A 479 -3.02 -2.84 -21.46
N GLU A 480 -2.91 -1.89 -22.40
CA GLU A 480 -2.89 -2.19 -23.84
C GLU A 480 -1.66 -3.02 -24.25
N ALA A 481 -0.50 -2.82 -23.62
CA ALA A 481 0.68 -3.66 -23.85
C ALA A 481 0.43 -5.13 -23.47
N ASN A 482 -0.29 -5.39 -22.38
CA ASN A 482 -0.64 -6.74 -21.98
C ASN A 482 -1.67 -7.38 -22.92
N LYS A 483 -2.69 -6.63 -23.37
CA LYS A 483 -3.65 -7.13 -24.38
C LYS A 483 -2.98 -7.46 -25.71
N ARG A 484 -2.06 -6.61 -26.20
CA ARG A 484 -1.28 -6.87 -27.42
C ARG A 484 -0.47 -8.15 -27.33
N HIS A 485 0.11 -8.45 -26.16
CA HIS A 485 0.78 -9.72 -25.93
C HIS A 485 -0.21 -10.90 -26.10
N LEU A 486 -1.38 -10.86 -25.44
CA LEU A 486 -2.42 -11.90 -25.59
C LEU A 486 -2.88 -12.07 -27.04
N ARG A 487 -3.06 -10.98 -27.78
CA ARG A 487 -3.42 -11.01 -29.20
C ARG A 487 -2.37 -11.72 -30.05
N ALA A 488 -1.09 -11.44 -29.80
CA ALA A 488 0.01 -12.05 -30.54
C ALA A 488 0.05 -13.58 -30.33
N ILE A 489 -0.10 -14.05 -29.09
CA ILE A 489 -0.02 -15.48 -28.78
C ILE A 489 -1.30 -16.26 -29.14
N SER A 490 -2.47 -15.61 -29.11
CA SER A 490 -3.74 -16.25 -29.51
C SER A 490 -3.89 -16.39 -31.04
N GLY A 491 -3.15 -15.60 -31.82
CA GLY A 491 -3.18 -15.63 -33.29
C GLY A 491 -2.22 -16.64 -33.95
N LEU A 492 -1.52 -17.48 -33.17
CA LEU A 492 -0.57 -18.45 -33.70
C LEU A 492 -1.28 -19.54 -34.53
N LYS A 493 -0.89 -19.69 -35.80
CA LYS A 493 -1.53 -20.62 -36.75
C LYS A 493 -1.10 -22.09 -36.58
N SER A 494 0.10 -22.33 -36.06
CA SER A 494 0.67 -23.68 -35.89
C SER A 494 0.86 -23.97 -34.40
N PRO A 495 -0.01 -24.76 -33.76
CA PRO A 495 0.16 -25.12 -32.35
C PRO A 495 1.38 -26.04 -32.15
N SER A 496 2.12 -25.82 -31.06
CA SER A 496 3.25 -26.67 -30.67
C SER A 496 2.83 -27.83 -29.76
N ASN A 497 3.63 -28.89 -29.71
CA ASN A 497 3.51 -29.89 -28.66
C ASN A 497 4.02 -29.31 -27.33
N TYR A 498 3.26 -29.50 -26.25
CA TYR A 498 3.68 -29.10 -24.92
C TYR A 498 3.73 -30.31 -23.99
N GLY A 499 4.93 -30.63 -23.54
CA GLY A 499 5.15 -31.74 -22.62
C GLY A 499 4.86 -31.40 -21.15
N VAL A 500 5.17 -32.37 -20.30
CA VAL A 500 5.27 -32.21 -18.86
C VAL A 500 6.70 -32.42 -18.39
N ARG A 501 7.05 -31.81 -17.26
CA ARG A 501 8.40 -31.85 -16.69
C ARG A 501 8.38 -32.23 -15.22
N LYS A 502 9.35 -33.05 -14.82
CA LYS A 502 9.71 -33.36 -13.44
C LYS A 502 11.13 -32.88 -13.17
N GLU A 503 11.41 -32.42 -11.94
CA GLU A 503 12.73 -31.92 -11.53
C GLU A 503 12.98 -32.20 -10.05
N VAL A 504 14.19 -32.66 -9.71
CA VAL A 504 14.64 -32.92 -8.32
C VAL A 504 16.04 -32.36 -8.11
N THR A 505 16.25 -31.73 -6.96
CA THR A 505 17.58 -31.29 -6.52
C THR A 505 18.30 -32.43 -5.79
N PHE A 506 19.41 -32.91 -6.33
CA PHE A 506 20.30 -33.91 -5.71
C PHE A 506 21.64 -33.31 -5.32
N ARG A 507 22.32 -33.95 -4.35
CA ARG A 507 23.74 -33.70 -4.08
C ARG A 507 24.58 -34.36 -5.17
N LEU A 508 25.68 -33.72 -5.55
CA LEU A 508 26.46 -34.14 -6.73
C LEU A 508 27.11 -35.53 -6.55
N ASP A 509 27.67 -35.82 -5.38
CA ASP A 509 28.24 -37.14 -5.05
C ASP A 509 27.20 -38.27 -5.12
N VAL A 510 25.95 -38.00 -4.74
CA VAL A 510 24.87 -38.98 -4.78
C VAL A 510 24.50 -39.32 -6.22
N ILE A 511 24.15 -38.33 -7.04
CA ILE A 511 23.63 -38.58 -8.40
C ILE A 511 24.66 -39.26 -9.32
N LEU A 512 25.95 -39.02 -9.10
CA LEU A 512 27.02 -39.67 -9.86
C LEU A 512 27.17 -41.17 -9.54
N THR A 513 26.47 -41.68 -8.52
CA THR A 513 26.54 -43.10 -8.09
C THR A 513 25.25 -43.90 -8.30
N ILE A 514 24.14 -43.25 -8.69
CA ILE A 514 22.84 -43.90 -8.90
C ILE A 514 22.83 -44.63 -10.25
N PRO A 515 22.51 -45.94 -10.33
CA PRO A 515 22.44 -46.67 -11.60
C PRO A 515 21.35 -46.12 -12.54
N HIS A 516 21.72 -45.84 -13.79
CA HIS A 516 20.88 -45.16 -14.77
C HIS A 516 20.02 -46.15 -15.56
N THR A 517 18.78 -46.39 -15.15
CA THR A 517 17.81 -47.13 -15.98
C THR A 517 16.53 -46.34 -16.12
N GLY A 518 16.11 -46.11 -17.36
CA GLY A 518 14.87 -45.42 -17.68
C GLY A 518 14.49 -45.64 -19.13
N LEU A 519 13.20 -45.93 -19.38
CA LEU A 519 12.67 -46.04 -20.74
C LEU A 519 12.76 -44.69 -21.46
N ILE A 520 13.25 -44.73 -22.70
CA ILE A 520 13.47 -43.55 -23.56
C ILE A 520 12.17 -43.13 -24.26
N SER A 521 11.37 -44.11 -24.68
CA SER A 521 10.12 -43.92 -25.40
C SER A 521 9.11 -44.99 -24.99
N GLN A 522 7.83 -44.63 -24.91
CA GLN A 522 6.75 -45.56 -24.61
C GLN A 522 5.50 -45.22 -25.45
N MET A 523 4.86 -46.26 -25.98
CA MET A 523 3.52 -46.14 -26.55
C MET A 523 2.48 -46.09 -25.43
N ILE A 524 1.75 -44.99 -25.34
CA ILE A 524 0.72 -44.77 -24.32
C ILE A 524 -0.65 -45.03 -24.93
N PRO A 525 -1.40 -46.04 -24.44
CA PRO A 525 -2.79 -46.22 -24.83
C PRO A 525 -3.63 -45.05 -24.30
N LEU A 526 -4.51 -44.52 -25.15
CA LEU A 526 -5.36 -43.37 -24.81
C LEU A 526 -6.64 -43.77 -24.07
N THR A 527 -6.93 -45.08 -23.99
CA THR A 527 -8.16 -45.61 -23.41
C THR A 527 -8.12 -45.71 -21.88
N THR A 528 -9.27 -45.56 -21.25
CA THR A 528 -9.46 -45.72 -19.79
C THR A 528 -9.26 -47.16 -19.27
N GLN A 529 -9.13 -48.15 -20.16
CA GLN A 529 -8.93 -49.57 -19.79
C GLN A 529 -7.45 -50.00 -19.75
N ALA A 530 -6.51 -49.07 -19.97
CA ALA A 530 -5.08 -49.31 -20.03
C ALA A 530 -4.50 -50.04 -18.80
N VAL A 531 -3.72 -51.11 -19.03
CA VAL A 531 -3.05 -51.95 -18.00
C VAL A 531 -2.25 -51.10 -17.00
N HIS A 532 -1.52 -50.09 -17.49
CA HIS A 532 -0.71 -49.18 -16.68
C HIS A 532 -1.30 -47.76 -16.65
N HIS A 533 -1.32 -47.14 -15.46
CA HIS A 533 -1.87 -45.80 -15.28
C HIS A 533 -0.81 -44.71 -15.50
N VAL A 534 -1.07 -43.81 -16.46
CA VAL A 534 -0.20 -42.66 -16.76
C VAL A 534 -0.61 -41.42 -15.94
N PRO A 535 0.36 -40.64 -15.41
CA PRO A 535 0.12 -39.53 -14.49
C PRO A 535 -0.35 -38.23 -15.13
N PHE A 536 -0.57 -38.19 -16.44
CA PHE A 536 -1.02 -37.02 -17.19
C PHE A 536 -2.18 -37.35 -18.13
N TRP A 537 -2.92 -36.32 -18.51
CA TRP A 537 -3.91 -36.31 -19.60
C TRP A 537 -3.23 -35.92 -20.91
N VAL A 538 -3.71 -36.46 -22.01
CA VAL A 538 -3.37 -36.04 -23.38
C VAL A 538 -4.55 -35.24 -23.93
N VAL A 539 -4.31 -33.99 -24.30
CA VAL A 539 -5.35 -33.12 -24.88
C VAL A 539 -4.84 -32.40 -26.12
N PRO A 540 -5.69 -32.08 -27.12
CA PRO A 540 -5.27 -31.28 -28.26
C PRO A 540 -4.80 -29.88 -27.81
N THR A 541 -3.63 -29.43 -28.28
CA THR A 541 -3.08 -28.11 -27.91
C THR A 541 -4.02 -26.97 -28.30
N LYS A 542 -4.70 -27.10 -29.44
CA LYS A 542 -5.66 -26.10 -29.92
C LYS A 542 -6.79 -25.84 -28.90
N ASP A 543 -7.32 -26.88 -28.26
CA ASP A 543 -8.52 -26.79 -27.44
C ASP A 543 -8.19 -26.25 -26.05
N ILE A 544 -7.05 -26.65 -25.47
CA ILE A 544 -6.58 -26.09 -24.20
C ILE A 544 -6.19 -24.62 -24.33
N ASN A 545 -5.52 -24.22 -25.42
CA ASN A 545 -5.19 -22.83 -25.69
C ASN A 545 -6.47 -22.00 -25.89
N ALA A 546 -7.42 -22.50 -26.69
CA ALA A 546 -8.70 -21.84 -26.89
C ALA A 546 -9.45 -21.62 -25.57
N LEU A 547 -9.42 -22.60 -24.65
CA LEU A 547 -10.04 -22.44 -23.33
C LEU A 547 -9.30 -21.40 -22.48
N ILE A 548 -7.96 -21.42 -22.40
CA ILE A 548 -7.18 -20.43 -21.64
C ILE A 548 -7.46 -18.99 -22.15
N PHE A 549 -7.46 -18.78 -23.46
CA PHE A 549 -7.74 -17.47 -24.03
C PHE A 549 -9.19 -17.05 -23.85
N THR A 550 -10.14 -17.98 -23.95
CA THR A 550 -11.54 -17.72 -23.65
C THR A 550 -11.72 -17.32 -22.18
N GLN A 551 -11.04 -17.98 -21.24
CA GLN A 551 -11.05 -17.61 -19.81
C GLN A 551 -10.51 -16.19 -19.58
N ALA A 552 -9.43 -15.82 -20.27
CA ALA A 552 -8.90 -14.46 -20.19
C ALA A 552 -9.88 -13.43 -20.76
N ALA A 553 -10.51 -13.72 -21.90
CA ALA A 553 -11.49 -12.85 -22.53
C ALA A 553 -12.71 -12.59 -21.63
N ARG A 554 -13.18 -13.61 -20.87
CA ARG A 554 -14.26 -13.47 -19.86
C ARG A 554 -13.99 -12.37 -18.84
N LEU A 555 -12.72 -12.03 -18.58
CA LEU A 555 -12.31 -11.03 -17.58
C LEU A 555 -11.82 -9.73 -18.23
N VAL A 556 -11.12 -9.81 -19.38
CA VAL A 556 -10.65 -8.63 -20.13
C VAL A 556 -11.83 -7.78 -20.60
N LEU A 557 -12.90 -8.42 -21.10
CA LEU A 557 -14.07 -7.74 -21.63
C LEU A 557 -14.80 -6.88 -20.57
N PRO A 558 -15.14 -7.41 -19.38
CA PRO A 558 -15.66 -6.58 -18.29
C PRO A 558 -14.71 -5.50 -17.79
N LEU A 559 -13.39 -5.77 -17.78
CA LEU A 559 -12.40 -4.77 -17.38
C LEU A 559 -12.33 -3.60 -18.38
N ASP A 560 -12.35 -3.88 -19.69
CA ASP A 560 -12.39 -2.86 -20.74
C ASP A 560 -13.62 -1.95 -20.57
N TYR A 561 -14.80 -2.53 -20.28
CA TYR A 561 -16.02 -1.75 -19.96
C TYR A 561 -15.83 -0.85 -18.74
N LEU A 562 -15.39 -1.41 -17.59
CA LEU A 562 -15.20 -0.62 -16.37
C LEU A 562 -14.18 0.51 -16.58
N PHE A 563 -13.16 0.28 -17.40
CA PHE A 563 -12.16 1.29 -17.75
C PHE A 563 -12.70 2.34 -18.73
N GLN A 564 -13.59 1.96 -19.65
CA GLN A 564 -14.26 2.89 -20.55
C GLN A 564 -15.24 3.79 -19.80
N VAL A 565 -16.10 3.24 -18.95
CA VAL A 565 -17.08 4.01 -18.15
C VAL A 565 -16.38 5.07 -17.28
N ALA A 566 -15.24 4.73 -16.69
CA ALA A 566 -14.42 5.67 -15.92
C ALA A 566 -13.85 6.83 -16.77
N SER A 567 -13.75 6.64 -18.09
CA SER A 567 -13.19 7.63 -19.03
C SER A 567 -14.25 8.54 -19.67
N VAL A 568 -15.46 8.03 -19.94
CA VAL A 568 -16.53 8.76 -20.66
C VAL A 568 -17.07 9.94 -19.86
N GLY A 569 -17.16 9.82 -18.53
CA GLY A 569 -17.64 10.92 -17.67
C GLY A 569 -16.70 12.13 -17.54
N ALA A 570 -15.63 12.23 -18.34
CA ALA A 570 -14.77 13.41 -18.44
C ALA A 570 -14.84 14.11 -19.82
N ALA A 571 -15.46 13.50 -20.83
CA ALA A 571 -15.38 13.96 -22.22
C ALA A 571 -16.71 14.42 -22.84
N ASP A 572 -17.86 14.08 -22.25
CA ASP A 572 -19.16 14.45 -22.82
C ASP A 572 -19.97 15.35 -21.85
N PRO A 573 -19.89 16.68 -22.00
CA PRO A 573 -20.69 17.63 -21.22
C PRO A 573 -22.19 17.63 -21.60
N SER A 574 -22.60 16.90 -22.65
CA SER A 574 -23.99 16.83 -23.11
C SER A 574 -24.81 15.69 -22.47
N ALA A 575 -24.14 14.72 -21.83
CA ALA A 575 -24.81 13.63 -21.13
C ALA A 575 -25.36 14.13 -19.78
N LYS A 576 -26.69 14.20 -19.66
CA LYS A 576 -27.46 14.54 -18.44
C LYS A 576 -27.30 13.50 -17.30
N SER A 577 -26.21 12.74 -17.24
CA SER A 577 -25.96 11.76 -16.18
C SER A 577 -25.53 12.46 -14.90
N ASN A 578 -26.12 12.07 -13.78
CA ASN A 578 -25.83 12.61 -12.46
C ASN A 578 -24.34 12.37 -12.09
N PRO A 579 -23.50 13.41 -11.95
CA PRO A 579 -22.06 13.25 -11.70
C PRO A 579 -21.75 12.44 -10.44
N THR A 580 -22.65 12.44 -9.45
CA THR A 580 -22.47 11.68 -8.21
C THR A 580 -22.75 10.18 -8.36
N GLU A 581 -23.76 9.80 -9.16
CA GLU A 581 -23.98 8.40 -9.50
C GLU A 581 -22.75 7.84 -10.23
N THR A 582 -22.08 8.67 -11.03
CA THR A 582 -20.84 8.32 -11.71
C THR A 582 -19.67 8.11 -10.73
N SER A 583 -19.48 8.97 -9.71
CA SER A 583 -18.44 8.79 -8.67
C SER A 583 -18.66 7.52 -7.84
N VAL A 584 -19.90 7.25 -7.43
CA VAL A 584 -20.26 6.03 -6.69
C VAL A 584 -19.99 4.79 -7.56
N HIS A 585 -20.46 4.81 -8.80
CA HIS A 585 -20.26 3.70 -9.74
C HIS A 585 -18.77 3.44 -10.01
N ARG A 586 -17.91 4.47 -10.09
CA ARG A 586 -16.45 4.31 -10.21
C ARG A 586 -15.83 3.61 -9.00
N ILE A 587 -16.28 3.90 -7.78
CA ILE A 587 -15.81 3.20 -6.56
C ILE A 587 -16.23 1.73 -6.59
N LEU A 588 -17.48 1.43 -6.92
CA LEU A 588 -17.98 0.06 -7.02
C LEU A 588 -17.27 -0.71 -8.16
N GLY A 589 -17.10 -0.05 -9.30
CA GLY A 589 -16.35 -0.53 -10.45
C GLY A 589 -14.88 -0.81 -10.11
N PHE A 590 -14.26 0.00 -9.24
CA PHE A 590 -12.91 -0.24 -8.76
C PHE A 590 -12.79 -1.53 -7.93
N TYR A 591 -13.70 -1.79 -6.98
CA TYR A 591 -13.68 -3.05 -6.24
C TYR A 591 -13.92 -4.26 -7.14
N THR A 592 -14.79 -4.12 -8.13
CA THR A 592 -15.06 -5.15 -9.14
C THR A 592 -13.84 -5.38 -10.03
N ALA A 593 -13.19 -4.30 -10.49
CA ALA A 593 -11.96 -4.36 -11.25
C ALA A 593 -10.82 -5.01 -10.45
N GLN A 594 -10.73 -4.79 -9.14
CA GLN A 594 -9.76 -5.51 -8.29
C GLN A 594 -9.98 -7.03 -8.34
N LEU A 595 -11.24 -7.49 -8.27
CA LEU A 595 -11.58 -8.91 -8.38
C LEU A 595 -11.20 -9.46 -9.76
N PHE A 596 -11.75 -8.89 -10.82
CA PHE A 596 -11.57 -9.39 -12.19
C PHE A 596 -10.10 -9.34 -12.61
N TYR A 597 -9.40 -8.26 -12.27
CA TYR A 597 -7.98 -8.15 -12.55
C TYR A 597 -7.16 -9.18 -11.79
N ARG A 598 -7.45 -9.43 -10.50
CA ARG A 598 -6.72 -10.45 -9.73
C ARG A 598 -6.98 -11.85 -10.29
N LEU A 599 -8.21 -12.17 -10.68
CA LEU A 599 -8.55 -13.43 -11.34
C LEU A 599 -7.84 -13.59 -12.70
N LEU A 600 -7.75 -12.50 -13.47
CA LEU A 600 -7.04 -12.48 -14.76
C LEU A 600 -5.54 -12.72 -14.55
N ALA A 601 -4.92 -12.00 -13.60
CA ALA A 601 -3.52 -12.18 -13.26
C ALA A 601 -3.23 -13.60 -12.77
N LEU A 602 -4.10 -14.19 -11.94
CA LEU A 602 -3.95 -15.58 -11.50
C LEU A 602 -4.05 -16.57 -12.66
N SER A 603 -4.74 -16.23 -13.75
CA SER A 603 -4.80 -17.07 -14.96
C SER A 603 -3.44 -17.17 -15.66
N PHE A 604 -2.53 -16.22 -15.40
CA PHE A 604 -1.22 -16.10 -16.03
C PHE A 604 -0.04 -16.00 -15.06
N THR A 605 -0.22 -16.32 -13.77
CA THR A 605 0.87 -16.24 -12.77
C THR A 605 0.95 -17.49 -11.91
N SER A 606 2.18 -17.98 -11.70
CA SER A 606 2.45 -19.23 -10.96
C SER A 606 2.71 -18.86 -9.51
N GLU A 607 1.74 -18.19 -8.90
CA GLU A 607 1.77 -17.78 -7.51
C GLU A 607 1.18 -18.89 -6.64
N GLN A 608 1.84 -19.17 -5.51
CA GLN A 608 1.27 -20.01 -4.46
C GLN A 608 -0.03 -19.38 -3.95
N HIS A 609 -0.80 -20.15 -3.17
CA HIS A 609 -1.96 -19.60 -2.46
C HIS A 609 -1.48 -18.51 -1.49
N LEU A 610 -1.72 -17.24 -1.82
CA LEU A 610 -1.31 -16.12 -0.99
C LEU A 610 -2.43 -15.74 -0.04
N HIS A 611 -2.11 -15.58 1.25
CA HIS A 611 -3.10 -15.25 2.28
C HIS A 611 -3.90 -13.97 2.01
N TYR A 612 -3.37 -13.05 1.20
CA TYR A 612 -4.09 -11.83 0.83
C TYR A 612 -5.16 -12.07 -0.26
N ASP A 613 -5.21 -13.25 -0.89
CA ASP A 613 -6.28 -13.66 -1.80
C ASP A 613 -7.42 -14.40 -1.09
N ASN A 614 -7.31 -14.63 0.23
CA ASN A 614 -8.34 -15.33 1.01
C ASN A 614 -9.75 -14.75 0.83
N TRP A 615 -9.86 -13.44 0.58
CA TRP A 615 -11.14 -12.77 0.33
C TRP A 615 -11.84 -13.21 -0.96
N ILE A 616 -11.11 -13.76 -1.93
CA ILE A 616 -11.69 -14.33 -3.16
C ILE A 616 -12.19 -15.75 -2.87
N TRP A 617 -11.36 -16.56 -2.19
CA TRP A 617 -11.55 -18.01 -2.15
C TRP A 617 -12.35 -18.49 -0.95
N LEU A 618 -12.13 -17.89 0.22
CA LEU A 618 -12.75 -18.31 1.47
C LEU A 618 -14.01 -17.46 1.72
N SER A 619 -15.05 -18.09 2.26
CA SER A 619 -16.24 -17.37 2.73
C SER A 619 -15.92 -16.59 4.02
N ARG A 620 -15.09 -17.16 4.90
CA ARG A 620 -14.60 -16.54 6.14
C ARG A 620 -13.19 -17.03 6.50
N TRP A 621 -12.42 -16.20 7.20
CA TRP A 621 -11.16 -16.61 7.82
C TRP A 621 -10.83 -15.77 9.06
N ARG A 622 -9.98 -16.31 9.94
CA ARG A 622 -9.61 -15.69 11.23
C ARG A 622 -8.15 -15.25 11.24
N VAL A 623 -7.87 -14.11 11.87
CA VAL A 623 -6.50 -13.58 12.06
C VAL A 623 -6.27 -13.11 13.50
N ARG A 624 -5.03 -13.15 13.98
CA ARG A 624 -4.67 -12.63 15.31
C ARG A 624 -4.85 -11.12 15.38
N ASN A 625 -5.47 -10.63 16.45
CA ASN A 625 -5.56 -9.19 16.71
C ASN A 625 -4.19 -8.66 17.17
N ARG A 626 -3.61 -7.73 16.40
CA ARG A 626 -2.29 -7.13 16.70
C ARG A 626 -2.39 -5.81 17.48
N ARG A 627 -3.59 -5.37 17.90
CA ARG A 627 -3.74 -4.14 18.68
C ARG A 627 -3.17 -4.33 20.10
N PRO A 628 -2.50 -3.32 20.70
CA PRO A 628 -1.83 -3.43 22.01
C PRO A 628 -2.74 -3.91 23.15
N THR A 629 -4.03 -3.57 23.07
CA THR A 629 -5.07 -3.91 24.04
C THR A 629 -5.75 -5.26 23.76
N GLY A 630 -5.35 -6.00 22.72
CA GLY A 630 -6.08 -7.15 22.19
C GLY A 630 -5.40 -8.52 22.35
N ARG A 631 -4.47 -8.70 23.29
CA ARG A 631 -3.89 -10.04 23.58
C ARG A 631 -5.03 -11.00 23.94
N GLY A 632 -5.14 -12.13 23.23
CA GLY A 632 -6.22 -13.14 23.41
C GLY A 632 -7.48 -12.96 22.56
N THR A 633 -7.46 -12.08 21.54
CA THR A 633 -8.61 -11.90 20.64
C THR A 633 -8.25 -12.18 19.16
N LYS A 634 -9.20 -12.76 18.42
CA LYS A 634 -9.10 -12.99 16.97
C LYS A 634 -10.06 -12.05 16.23
N LEU A 635 -9.72 -11.74 14.98
CA LEU A 635 -10.59 -11.01 14.05
C LEU A 635 -11.08 -11.99 12.99
N GLU A 636 -12.38 -12.07 12.79
CA GLU A 636 -13.01 -12.77 11.68
C GLU A 636 -13.28 -11.81 10.53
N ARG A 637 -12.98 -12.29 9.32
CA ARG A 637 -13.11 -11.57 8.05
C ARG A 637 -13.95 -12.39 7.10
N ARG A 638 -14.75 -11.71 6.27
CA ARG A 638 -15.61 -12.33 5.25
C ARG A 638 -15.03 -12.12 3.85
N GLY A 639 -15.12 -13.16 3.03
CA GLY A 639 -14.74 -13.19 1.62
C GLY A 639 -15.89 -13.65 0.72
N LEU A 640 -15.62 -13.86 -0.57
CA LEU A 640 -16.56 -14.26 -1.62
C LEU A 640 -16.85 -15.76 -1.63
N GLY A 641 -15.94 -16.59 -1.11
CA GLY A 641 -16.14 -18.05 -1.07
C GLY A 641 -16.07 -18.77 -2.41
N LEU A 642 -15.39 -18.20 -3.43
CA LEU A 642 -15.35 -18.77 -4.78
C LEU A 642 -14.66 -20.14 -4.89
N GLY A 643 -13.96 -20.59 -3.84
CA GLY A 643 -13.35 -21.93 -3.80
C GLY A 643 -14.40 -23.05 -3.97
N THR A 644 -15.53 -22.92 -3.27
CA THR A 644 -16.63 -23.90 -3.32
C THR A 644 -17.26 -24.02 -4.71
N ALA A 645 -17.42 -22.90 -5.42
CA ALA A 645 -17.97 -22.87 -6.78
C ALA A 645 -17.07 -23.63 -7.77
N ILE A 646 -15.75 -23.53 -7.58
CA ILE A 646 -14.77 -24.23 -8.41
C ILE A 646 -14.77 -25.74 -8.10
N GLU A 647 -14.75 -26.12 -6.83
CA GLU A 647 -14.78 -27.53 -6.42
C GLU A 647 -15.99 -28.27 -7.02
N ALA A 648 -17.14 -27.59 -7.08
CA ALA A 648 -18.37 -28.14 -7.63
C ALA A 648 -18.41 -28.23 -9.17
N SER A 649 -17.58 -27.49 -9.91
CA SER A 649 -17.74 -27.32 -11.36
C SER A 649 -16.48 -27.55 -12.20
N GLY A 650 -15.32 -27.66 -11.56
CA GLY A 650 -14.02 -27.82 -12.22
C GLY A 650 -13.46 -26.53 -12.85
N MET A 651 -14.18 -25.40 -12.79
CA MET A 651 -13.81 -24.13 -13.42
C MET A 651 -14.33 -22.93 -12.62
N LEU A 652 -13.78 -21.74 -12.86
CA LEU A 652 -14.24 -20.52 -12.20
C LEU A 652 -15.63 -20.08 -12.72
N TRP A 653 -16.60 -20.00 -11.81
CA TRP A 653 -17.92 -19.39 -12.00
C TRP A 653 -18.23 -18.48 -10.82
N ILE A 654 -18.75 -17.28 -11.10
CA ILE A 654 -19.13 -16.32 -10.07
C ILE A 654 -20.59 -16.61 -9.70
N PRO A 655 -20.93 -16.84 -8.42
CA PRO A 655 -22.32 -17.03 -8.04
C PRO A 655 -23.17 -15.80 -8.39
N HIS A 656 -24.38 -16.03 -8.90
CA HIS A 656 -25.26 -14.97 -9.39
C HIS A 656 -25.46 -13.83 -8.39
N ALA A 657 -25.57 -14.14 -7.09
CA ALA A 657 -25.78 -13.16 -6.02
C ALA A 657 -24.57 -12.25 -5.72
N GLN A 658 -23.38 -12.53 -6.29
CA GLN A 658 -22.17 -11.74 -6.01
C GLN A 658 -22.04 -10.50 -6.91
N ILE A 659 -22.79 -10.42 -8.01
CA ILE A 659 -22.76 -9.33 -8.97
C ILE A 659 -24.17 -8.74 -9.07
N ASP A 660 -24.25 -7.40 -9.09
CA ASP A 660 -25.44 -6.70 -9.53
C ASP A 660 -25.38 -6.57 -11.06
N TRP A 661 -26.16 -7.39 -11.76
CA TRP A 661 -26.16 -7.47 -13.23
C TRP A 661 -26.70 -6.22 -13.91
N ASN A 662 -27.36 -5.30 -13.18
CA ASN A 662 -27.78 -4.02 -13.74
C ASN A 662 -26.62 -3.03 -13.84
N SER A 663 -25.63 -3.11 -12.94
CA SER A 663 -24.47 -2.23 -12.89
C SER A 663 -23.16 -2.90 -13.30
N GLY A 664 -23.14 -4.23 -13.42
CA GLY A 664 -21.91 -5.01 -13.67
C GLY A 664 -20.88 -4.91 -12.55
N CYS A 665 -21.30 -4.45 -11.36
CA CYS A 665 -20.45 -4.30 -10.19
C CYS A 665 -20.73 -5.40 -9.15
N LEU A 666 -19.80 -5.61 -8.22
CA LEU A 666 -20.04 -6.43 -7.04
C LEU A 666 -21.31 -5.99 -6.31
N ALA A 667 -22.17 -6.97 -6.00
CA ALA A 667 -23.41 -6.73 -5.28
C ALA A 667 -23.14 -6.00 -3.96
N LEU A 668 -23.87 -4.93 -3.72
CA LEU A 668 -23.63 -4.03 -2.59
C LEU A 668 -23.80 -4.74 -1.23
N GLU A 669 -24.74 -5.68 -1.15
CA GLU A 669 -24.96 -6.56 0.00
C GLU A 669 -23.71 -7.37 0.37
N THR A 670 -22.98 -7.85 -0.63
CA THR A 670 -21.69 -8.52 -0.44
C THR A 670 -20.63 -7.52 -0.04
N LEU A 671 -20.50 -6.42 -0.78
CA LEU A 671 -19.37 -5.48 -0.66
C LEU A 671 -19.28 -4.84 0.73
N ILE A 672 -20.42 -4.51 1.35
CA ILE A 672 -20.50 -3.93 2.71
C ILE A 672 -19.85 -4.83 3.76
N GLY A 673 -19.91 -6.15 3.58
CA GLY A 673 -19.32 -7.13 4.49
C GLY A 673 -17.94 -7.62 4.07
N LEU A 674 -17.45 -7.24 2.89
CA LEU A 674 -16.28 -7.86 2.26
C LEU A 674 -14.97 -7.22 2.75
N TYR A 675 -14.09 -8.04 3.33
CA TYR A 675 -12.75 -7.59 3.71
C TYR A 675 -11.77 -7.86 2.57
N ILE A 676 -11.17 -6.83 2.00
CA ILE A 676 -10.19 -6.96 0.90
C ILE A 676 -8.81 -6.58 1.44
N PRO A 677 -7.93 -7.56 1.69
CA PRO A 677 -6.57 -7.31 2.14
C PRO A 677 -5.78 -6.53 1.09
N ARG A 678 -4.87 -5.68 1.54
CA ARG A 678 -3.91 -5.03 0.63
C ARG A 678 -2.98 -6.07 0.01
N SER A 679 -2.88 -6.11 -1.32
CA SER A 679 -1.85 -6.88 -2.00
C SER A 679 -0.45 -6.26 -1.78
N PRO A 680 0.61 -7.05 -1.50
CA PRO A 680 1.99 -6.56 -1.45
C PRO A 680 2.47 -5.93 -2.77
N LEU A 681 1.90 -6.37 -3.90
CA LEU A 681 2.19 -5.85 -5.26
C LEU A 681 1.49 -4.52 -5.54
N GLN A 682 0.53 -4.14 -4.70
CA GLN A 682 -0.20 -2.87 -4.78
C GLN A 682 0.51 -1.78 -3.97
N ALA A 683 0.65 -0.59 -4.55
CA ALA A 683 1.07 0.60 -3.81
C ALA A 683 0.16 0.80 -2.57
N ARG A 684 0.72 1.30 -1.45
CA ARG A 684 -0.07 1.60 -0.22
C ARG A 684 -1.33 2.43 -0.51
N LEU A 685 -1.23 3.23 -1.56
CA LEU A 685 -2.27 3.96 -2.25
C LEU A 685 -3.65 3.28 -2.24
N VAL A 686 -3.73 2.03 -2.68
CA VAL A 686 -5.01 1.35 -3.01
C VAL A 686 -5.51 0.41 -1.92
N SER A 687 -5.04 0.58 -0.68
CA SER A 687 -5.61 -0.18 0.44
C SER A 687 -7.10 0.14 0.63
N GLN A 688 -7.91 -0.85 1.02
CA GLN A 688 -9.35 -0.67 1.25
C GLN A 688 -9.63 0.52 2.19
N THR A 689 -8.80 0.70 3.22
CA THR A 689 -8.88 1.85 4.14
C THR A 689 -8.74 3.20 3.44
N ASN A 690 -7.81 3.35 2.48
CA ASN A 690 -7.64 4.62 1.77
C ASN A 690 -8.81 4.88 0.82
N VAL A 691 -9.32 3.84 0.15
CA VAL A 691 -10.45 3.95 -0.77
C VAL A 691 -11.74 4.26 -0.01
N GLN A 692 -11.95 3.61 1.15
CA GLN A 692 -13.04 3.92 2.08
C GLN A 692 -12.92 5.34 2.63
N SER A 693 -11.71 5.77 2.99
CA SER A 693 -11.46 7.16 3.40
C SER A 693 -11.81 8.14 2.27
N LEU A 694 -11.39 7.90 1.03
CA LEU A 694 -11.77 8.72 -0.13
C LEU A 694 -13.30 8.73 -0.33
N THR A 695 -13.94 7.57 -0.21
CA THR A 695 -15.39 7.41 -0.38
C THR A 695 -16.17 8.18 0.69
N ALA A 696 -15.82 8.02 1.96
CA ALA A 696 -16.42 8.72 3.09
C ALA A 696 -16.10 10.23 3.10
N SER A 697 -14.93 10.62 2.60
CA SER A 697 -14.48 12.01 2.59
C SER A 697 -15.10 12.83 1.45
N LYS A 698 -15.02 12.33 0.22
CA LYS A 698 -15.35 13.08 -1.00
C LYS A 698 -16.66 12.63 -1.64
N VAL A 699 -16.77 11.35 -2.00
CA VAL A 699 -17.93 10.82 -2.75
C VAL A 699 -19.24 11.00 -1.96
N THR A 700 -19.17 10.79 -0.65
CA THR A 700 -20.33 10.97 0.26
C THR A 700 -20.80 12.42 0.32
N VAL A 701 -19.88 13.38 0.32
CA VAL A 701 -20.20 14.82 0.38
C VAL A 701 -20.82 15.27 -0.95
N GLU A 702 -20.25 14.86 -2.07
CA GLU A 702 -20.81 15.11 -3.41
C GLU A 702 -22.26 14.59 -3.50
N LEU A 703 -22.54 13.43 -2.89
CA LEU A 703 -23.89 12.85 -2.87
C LEU A 703 -24.87 13.71 -2.09
N PHE A 704 -24.53 14.08 -0.85
CA PHE A 704 -25.41 14.90 -0.01
C PHE A 704 -25.69 16.27 -0.63
N LEU A 705 -24.66 16.93 -1.18
CA LEU A 705 -24.82 18.23 -1.83
C LEU A 705 -25.79 18.13 -3.01
N TYR A 706 -25.61 17.15 -3.88
CA TYR A 706 -26.42 17.00 -5.07
C TYR A 706 -27.87 16.59 -4.76
N GLU A 707 -28.06 15.70 -3.78
CA GLU A 707 -29.39 15.29 -3.32
C GLU A 707 -30.16 16.48 -2.74
N TRP A 708 -29.54 17.30 -1.88
CA TRP A 708 -30.17 18.50 -1.33
C TRP A 708 -30.41 19.58 -2.37
N LEU A 709 -29.50 19.78 -3.33
CA LEU A 709 -29.72 20.70 -4.46
C LEU A 709 -30.94 20.31 -5.29
N ARG A 710 -31.09 19.02 -5.64
CA ARG A 710 -32.28 18.53 -6.37
C ARG A 710 -33.55 18.65 -5.55
N GLN A 711 -33.50 18.38 -4.25
CA GLN A 711 -34.66 18.55 -3.36
C GLN A 711 -35.05 20.03 -3.26
N SER A 712 -34.05 20.93 -3.21
CA SER A 712 -34.25 22.39 -3.21
C SER A 712 -34.89 22.86 -4.50
N GLN A 713 -34.39 22.41 -5.66
CA GLN A 713 -34.98 22.73 -6.96
C GLN A 713 -36.44 22.31 -7.04
N ARG A 714 -36.73 21.04 -6.70
CA ARG A 714 -38.12 20.52 -6.67
C ARG A 714 -39.02 21.30 -5.70
N ALA A 715 -38.46 21.84 -4.61
CA ALA A 715 -39.21 22.65 -3.66
C ALA A 715 -39.50 24.05 -4.22
N PHE A 716 -38.55 24.68 -4.92
CA PHE A 716 -38.79 25.91 -5.67
C PHE A 716 -39.85 25.71 -6.75
N ASP A 717 -39.75 24.64 -7.55
CA ASP A 717 -40.71 24.30 -8.61
C ASP A 717 -42.14 24.09 -8.06
N ARG A 718 -42.27 23.70 -6.79
CA ARG A 718 -43.55 23.49 -6.09
C ARG A 718 -44.03 24.71 -5.28
N GLY A 719 -43.35 25.86 -5.39
CA GLY A 719 -43.68 27.07 -4.63
C GLY A 719 -43.37 27.00 -3.12
N GLN A 720 -42.61 26.01 -2.66
CA GLN A 720 -42.26 25.81 -1.25
C GLN A 720 -41.00 26.60 -0.87
N HIS A 721 -41.03 27.93 -1.02
CA HIS A 721 -39.86 28.80 -0.90
C HIS A 721 -39.10 28.65 0.43
N CYS A 722 -39.78 28.59 1.57
CA CYS A 722 -39.11 28.46 2.88
C CYS A 722 -38.29 27.17 2.99
N LYS A 723 -38.82 26.04 2.49
CA LYS A 723 -38.15 24.75 2.50
C LYS A 723 -36.99 24.70 1.50
N ALA A 724 -37.18 25.33 0.34
CA ALA A 724 -36.16 25.43 -0.68
C ALA A 724 -34.95 26.25 -0.17
N GLU A 725 -35.21 27.40 0.46
CA GLU A 725 -34.17 28.23 1.08
C GLU A 725 -33.43 27.51 2.21
N GLU A 726 -34.14 26.78 3.07
CA GLU A 726 -33.50 25.96 4.13
C GLU A 726 -32.53 24.92 3.54
N LEU A 727 -32.93 24.23 2.46
CA LEU A 727 -32.07 23.27 1.77
C LEU A 727 -30.87 23.96 1.09
N ALA A 728 -31.09 25.11 0.46
CA ALA A 728 -30.04 25.92 -0.15
C ALA A 728 -29.00 26.37 0.89
N GLU A 729 -29.42 26.83 2.07
CA GLU A 729 -28.53 27.19 3.18
C GLU A 729 -27.71 25.99 3.68
N ARG A 730 -28.34 24.81 3.81
CA ARG A 730 -27.64 23.56 4.19
C ARG A 730 -26.55 23.18 3.19
N VAL A 731 -26.82 23.35 1.89
CA VAL A 731 -25.85 23.09 0.81
C VAL A 731 -24.65 24.04 0.92
N VAL A 732 -24.89 25.36 1.04
CA VAL A 732 -23.79 26.34 1.16
C VAL A 732 -22.96 26.08 2.41
N ARG A 733 -23.60 25.73 3.53
CA ARG A 733 -22.91 25.41 4.78
C ARG A 733 -22.04 24.17 4.65
N LEU A 734 -22.55 23.08 4.08
CA LEU A 734 -21.77 21.86 3.85
C LEU A 734 -20.59 22.13 2.91
N ALA A 735 -20.81 22.88 1.84
CA ALA A 735 -19.76 23.28 0.90
C ALA A 735 -18.67 24.10 1.60
N ALA A 736 -19.04 25.10 2.40
CA ALA A 736 -18.10 25.94 3.14
C ALA A 736 -17.27 25.15 4.16
N GLU A 737 -17.91 24.26 4.92
CA GLU A 737 -17.22 23.41 5.89
C GLU A 737 -16.22 22.46 5.22
N GLU A 738 -16.57 21.83 4.11
CA GLU A 738 -15.68 20.87 3.42
C GLU A 738 -14.54 21.58 2.66
N ILE A 739 -14.78 22.78 2.12
CA ILE A 739 -13.71 23.64 1.57
C ILE A 739 -12.75 24.07 2.68
N ALA A 740 -13.27 24.51 3.83
CA ALA A 740 -12.46 24.88 4.98
C ALA A 740 -11.65 23.69 5.52
N ARG A 741 -12.24 22.49 5.58
CA ARG A 741 -11.56 21.25 5.92
C ARG A 741 -10.37 20.98 5.00
N ALA A 742 -10.59 21.07 3.68
CA ALA A 742 -9.54 20.89 2.69
C ALA A 742 -8.43 21.94 2.84
N TYR A 743 -8.77 23.19 3.17
CA TYR A 743 -7.81 24.24 3.45
C TYR A 743 -7.00 23.96 4.73
N HIS A 744 -7.64 23.52 5.81
CA HIS A 744 -6.97 23.15 7.07
C HIS A 744 -5.94 22.04 6.87
N GLN A 745 -6.32 20.98 6.16
CA GLN A 745 -5.42 19.88 5.79
C GLN A 745 -4.22 20.41 4.99
N HIS A 746 -4.50 21.23 3.98
CA HIS A 746 -3.45 21.85 3.17
C HIS A 746 -2.47 22.69 4.02
N LEU A 747 -2.98 23.54 4.91
CA LEU A 747 -2.19 24.39 5.79
C LEU A 747 -1.26 23.54 6.68
N LEU A 748 -1.80 22.55 7.37
CA LEU A 748 -1.05 21.68 8.27
C LEU A 748 0.00 20.83 7.54
N LEU A 749 -0.32 20.32 6.34
CA LEU A 749 0.63 19.58 5.49
C LEU A 749 1.80 20.46 5.06
N LYS A 750 1.56 21.73 4.74
CA LYS A 750 2.61 22.69 4.43
C LYS A 750 3.50 22.96 5.63
N LEU A 751 2.94 23.16 6.82
CA LEU A 751 3.73 23.28 8.05
C LEU A 751 4.62 22.05 8.27
N ARG A 752 4.08 20.84 8.04
CA ARG A 752 4.83 19.59 8.18
C ARG A 752 5.98 19.49 7.20
N SER A 753 5.76 19.92 5.95
CA SER A 753 6.79 19.98 4.92
C SER A 753 7.92 20.93 5.31
N TYR A 754 7.58 22.12 5.84
CA TYR A 754 8.58 23.08 6.31
C TYR A 754 9.35 22.55 7.52
N TRP A 755 8.69 21.90 8.49
CA TRP A 755 9.36 21.26 9.63
C TRP A 755 10.28 20.12 9.19
N SER A 756 9.83 19.28 8.25
CA SER A 756 10.63 18.18 7.72
C SER A 756 11.95 18.65 7.11
N ARG A 757 11.96 19.83 6.46
CA ARG A 757 13.20 20.45 5.95
C ARG A 757 14.14 20.90 7.07
N VAL A 758 13.60 21.31 8.22
CA VAL A 758 14.40 21.62 9.41
C VAL A 758 15.01 20.35 9.98
N GLN A 759 14.22 19.27 10.09
CA GLN A 759 14.71 17.96 10.53
C GLN A 759 15.82 17.40 9.63
N THR A 760 15.70 17.53 8.30
CA THR A 760 16.74 17.05 7.37
C THR A 760 18.05 17.80 7.55
N ARG A 761 18.03 19.09 7.90
CA ARG A 761 19.24 19.89 8.12
C ARG A 761 19.92 19.59 9.46
N ALA A 762 19.15 19.30 10.52
CA ALA A 762 19.69 18.97 11.84
C ALA A 762 19.97 17.46 12.05
N GLY A 763 19.51 16.59 11.14
CA GLY A 763 19.52 15.14 11.29
C GLY A 763 18.21 14.61 11.90
N SER A 764 17.54 13.67 11.21
CA SER A 764 16.21 13.18 11.63
C SER A 764 16.19 12.35 12.92
N THR A 765 17.36 11.95 13.41
CA THR A 765 17.53 11.27 14.71
C THR A 765 17.53 12.25 15.89
N VAL A 766 17.76 13.54 15.63
CA VAL A 766 17.90 14.58 16.67
C VAL A 766 16.59 15.34 16.88
N LEU A 767 15.93 15.78 15.81
CA LEU A 767 14.63 16.46 15.88
C LEU A 767 13.45 15.51 15.61
N ARG A 768 12.55 15.38 16.60
CA ARG A 768 11.34 14.54 16.52
C ARG A 768 10.25 15.16 15.62
N SER A 769 9.33 14.30 15.15
CA SER A 769 8.09 14.75 14.50
C SER A 769 7.17 15.42 15.52
N LEU A 770 6.52 16.52 15.14
CA LEU A 770 5.59 17.25 16.01
C LEU A 770 4.29 16.47 16.20
N SER A 771 4.01 16.08 17.44
CA SER A 771 2.83 15.31 17.84
C SER A 771 1.55 16.10 17.67
N ARG A 772 1.55 17.40 18.03
CA ARG A 772 0.39 18.27 17.89
C ARG A 772 0.03 18.52 16.43
N LEU A 773 1.04 18.64 15.55
CA LEU A 773 0.81 18.80 14.12
C LEU A 773 0.16 17.56 13.50
N ARG A 774 0.59 16.36 13.92
CA ARG A 774 -0.06 15.10 13.51
C ARG A 774 -1.48 15.01 14.06
N GLN A 775 -1.69 15.33 15.34
CA GLN A 775 -3.01 15.35 15.95
C GLN A 775 -3.95 16.34 15.23
N GLY A 776 -3.47 17.53 14.85
CA GLY A 776 -4.28 18.48 14.09
C GLY A 776 -4.68 17.97 12.70
N LEU A 777 -3.80 17.21 12.03
CA LEU A 777 -4.14 16.55 10.76
C LEU A 777 -5.20 15.46 10.96
N GLU A 778 -5.13 14.69 12.04
CA GLU A 778 -6.13 13.67 12.39
C GLU A 778 -7.47 14.32 12.76
N GLU A 779 -7.46 15.30 13.68
CA GLU A 779 -8.63 16.02 14.18
C GLU A 779 -9.38 16.80 13.11
N SER A 780 -8.71 17.35 12.10
CA SER A 780 -9.40 18.09 11.03
C SER A 780 -9.94 17.16 9.93
N ALA A 781 -9.47 15.91 9.84
CA ALA A 781 -9.91 14.94 8.84
C ALA A 781 -11.14 14.10 9.26
N THR A 782 -11.51 14.08 10.54
CA THR A 782 -12.69 13.36 11.08
C THR A 782 -14.02 13.88 10.53
N GLN A 783 -15.11 13.13 10.66
CA GLN A 783 -16.45 13.64 10.26
C GLN A 783 -16.81 14.94 10.97
N VAL A 784 -16.58 15.00 12.29
CA VAL A 784 -16.60 16.22 13.10
C VAL A 784 -15.20 16.81 13.12
N GLY A 785 -14.87 17.63 12.12
CA GLY A 785 -13.52 18.14 11.96
C GLY A 785 -13.24 19.31 12.88
N ARG A 786 -12.13 19.30 13.62
CA ARG A 786 -11.72 20.47 14.40
C ARG A 786 -11.24 21.60 13.47
N ILE A 787 -11.72 22.83 13.72
CA ILE A 787 -11.28 24.02 12.98
C ILE A 787 -9.86 24.39 13.41
N VAL A 788 -8.98 24.66 12.42
CA VAL A 788 -7.63 25.12 12.69
C VAL A 788 -7.66 26.63 12.92
N ASN A 789 -7.47 27.03 14.17
CA ASN A 789 -7.48 28.43 14.62
C ASN A 789 -6.09 28.90 15.07
N ALA A 790 -5.99 30.16 15.50
CA ALA A 790 -4.75 30.76 15.96
C ALA A 790 -4.09 29.99 17.13
N GLN A 791 -4.90 29.47 18.06
CA GLN A 791 -4.44 28.56 19.11
C GLN A 791 -3.70 27.37 18.51
N THR A 792 -4.30 26.63 17.57
CA THR A 792 -3.70 25.43 16.96
C THR A 792 -2.30 25.70 16.40
N ILE A 793 -2.12 26.81 15.69
CA ILE A 793 -0.81 27.22 15.16
C ILE A 793 0.17 27.54 16.29
N TRP A 794 -0.28 28.28 17.30
CA TRP A 794 0.53 28.60 18.47
C TRP A 794 1.00 27.33 19.21
N GLU A 795 0.15 26.30 19.33
CA GLU A 795 0.52 25.00 19.93
C GLU A 795 1.60 24.27 19.14
N VAL A 796 1.45 24.21 17.81
CA VAL A 796 2.44 23.62 16.92
C VAL A 796 3.77 24.35 17.02
N TYR A 797 3.75 25.68 17.05
CA TYR A 797 4.97 26.49 17.19
C TYR A 797 5.61 26.34 18.56
N THR A 798 4.82 26.19 19.62
CA THR A 798 5.34 25.95 20.97
C THR A 798 6.10 24.62 21.02
N GLU A 799 5.48 23.54 20.56
CA GLU A 799 6.12 22.22 20.49
C GLU A 799 7.38 22.24 19.62
N ALA A 800 7.30 22.89 18.45
CA ALA A 800 8.42 23.05 17.54
C ALA A 800 9.57 23.85 18.15
N TRP A 801 9.26 24.92 18.87
CA TRP A 801 10.27 25.76 19.53
C TRP A 801 10.94 24.98 20.67
N THR A 802 10.18 24.29 21.52
CA THR A 802 10.76 23.44 22.57
C THR A 802 11.68 22.38 21.98
N ALA A 803 11.29 21.71 20.89
CA ALA A 803 12.13 20.72 20.22
C ALA A 803 13.38 21.35 19.58
N PHE A 804 13.24 22.53 18.98
CA PHE A 804 14.34 23.23 18.31
C PHE A 804 15.36 23.81 19.31
N ALA A 805 14.90 24.46 20.39
CA ALA A 805 15.75 25.07 21.41
C ALA A 805 16.57 24.04 22.20
N GLN A 806 16.12 22.79 22.29
CA GLN A 806 16.89 21.69 22.88
C GLN A 806 18.12 21.29 22.03
N VAL A 807 18.09 21.57 20.73
CA VAL A 807 19.10 21.11 19.77
C VAL A 807 20.00 22.23 19.30
N GLU A 808 19.52 23.47 19.31
CA GLU A 808 20.24 24.66 18.86
C GLU A 808 20.64 25.53 20.07
N PRO A 809 21.91 25.50 20.53
CA PRO A 809 22.37 26.24 21.71
C PRO A 809 22.21 27.76 21.59
N ALA A 810 22.22 28.29 20.35
CA ALA A 810 22.06 29.70 20.04
C ALA A 810 20.57 30.17 20.01
N ALA A 811 19.61 29.29 20.31
CA ALA A 811 18.19 29.63 20.22
C ALA A 811 17.64 30.43 21.42
N GLY A 812 18.35 30.48 22.55
CA GLY A 812 17.91 31.16 23.78
C GLY A 812 17.08 30.26 24.71
N PRO A 813 16.41 30.82 25.75
CA PRO A 813 15.68 30.05 26.75
C PRO A 813 14.52 29.22 26.15
N PRO A 814 14.08 28.15 26.83
CA PRO A 814 13.05 27.23 26.31
C PRO A 814 11.64 27.84 26.20
N GLN A 815 11.47 29.11 26.58
CA GLN A 815 10.23 29.85 26.42
C GLN A 815 10.10 30.35 24.97
N MET A 816 8.92 30.19 24.37
CA MET A 816 8.67 30.63 23.00
C MET A 816 8.69 32.17 22.89
N PRO A 817 9.43 32.75 21.92
CA PRO A 817 9.44 34.17 21.63
C PRO A 817 8.04 34.75 21.41
N ARG A 818 7.81 36.00 21.85
CA ARG A 818 6.51 36.69 21.70
C ARG A 818 6.16 36.95 20.23
N GLU A 819 7.16 37.01 19.37
CA GLU A 819 7.05 37.20 17.92
C GLU A 819 6.61 35.92 17.18
N LEU A 820 6.44 34.80 17.87
CA LEU A 820 5.97 33.54 17.29
C LEU A 820 4.53 33.20 17.72
N PRO A 821 3.65 32.80 16.79
CA PRO A 821 3.77 32.85 15.32
C PRO A 821 3.86 34.27 14.75
N CYS A 822 4.36 34.43 13.52
CA CYS A 822 4.44 35.73 12.86
C CYS A 822 3.05 36.17 12.35
N TRP A 823 2.23 36.73 13.24
CA TRP A 823 0.92 37.30 12.92
C TRP A 823 1.02 38.60 12.11
N MET A 824 0.13 38.77 11.15
CA MET A 824 0.06 39.91 10.24
C MET A 824 -1.09 40.86 10.61
N THR A 825 -0.92 42.15 10.30
CA THR A 825 -1.92 43.22 10.45
C THR A 825 -2.01 44.06 9.17
N THR A 826 -3.17 44.65 8.86
CA THR A 826 -3.41 45.33 7.57
C THR A 826 -2.73 46.69 7.44
N ARG A 827 -1.90 46.90 6.42
CA ARG A 827 -1.14 48.16 6.28
C ARG A 827 -1.99 49.38 5.88
N LYS A 828 -3.27 49.19 5.54
CA LYS A 828 -4.17 50.25 5.07
C LYS A 828 -5.32 50.45 6.05
N TYR A 829 -5.80 51.68 6.20
CA TYR A 829 -7.09 51.97 6.80
C TYR A 829 -8.18 51.24 6.00
N LEU A 830 -8.98 50.40 6.67
CA LEU A 830 -10.09 49.69 6.01
C LEU A 830 -11.32 50.62 5.91
N PRO A 831 -12.07 50.59 4.79
CA PRO A 831 -13.42 51.19 4.68
C PRO A 831 -14.39 50.57 5.72
N PRO A 832 -15.64 51.06 5.85
CA PRO A 832 -16.56 50.67 6.94
C PRO A 832 -16.78 49.15 7.14
N ASP A 833 -16.55 48.31 6.13
CA ASP A 833 -16.61 46.83 6.25
C ASP A 833 -15.19 46.21 6.40
N ASP A 834 -14.85 45.80 7.63
CA ASP A 834 -13.63 45.08 7.98
C ASP A 834 -13.87 43.59 8.36
N GLY A 835 -14.94 42.99 7.83
CA GLY A 835 -15.31 41.58 8.04
C GLY A 835 -14.23 40.59 7.60
N TRP A 836 -13.92 39.63 8.48
CA TRP A 836 -12.96 38.56 8.24
C TRP A 836 -13.41 37.60 7.13
N SER A 837 -14.69 37.25 7.05
CA SER A 837 -15.22 36.34 6.03
C SER A 837 -15.07 36.90 4.63
N ASN A 838 -15.38 38.18 4.44
CA ASN A 838 -15.15 38.87 3.17
C ASN A 838 -13.64 38.94 2.84
N PHE A 839 -12.79 39.24 3.83
CA PHE A 839 -11.33 39.21 3.64
C PHE A 839 -10.83 37.84 3.18
N VAL A 840 -11.24 36.74 3.83
CA VAL A 840 -10.86 35.37 3.44
C VAL A 840 -11.33 35.06 2.03
N PHE A 841 -12.57 35.43 1.68
CA PHE A 841 -13.12 35.22 0.36
C PHE A 841 -12.29 35.89 -0.74
N GLN A 842 -12.00 37.19 -0.59
CA GLN A 842 -11.18 37.95 -1.55
C GLN A 842 -9.72 37.47 -1.56
N HIS A 843 -9.18 37.09 -0.41
CA HIS A 843 -7.79 36.67 -0.28
C HIS A 843 -7.53 35.28 -0.85
N LEU A 844 -8.46 34.33 -0.75
CA LEU A 844 -8.24 32.95 -1.20
C LEU A 844 -8.97 32.58 -2.49
N PHE A 845 -10.22 33.01 -2.66
CA PHE A 845 -11.12 32.48 -3.69
C PHE A 845 -11.39 33.46 -4.84
N ASN A 846 -11.56 34.74 -4.54
CA ASN A 846 -11.92 35.77 -5.52
C ASN A 846 -10.76 36.73 -5.81
N ARG A 847 -9.72 36.23 -6.48
CA ARG A 847 -8.55 37.05 -6.85
C ARG A 847 -8.71 37.66 -8.25
N PRO A 848 -8.30 38.92 -8.47
CA PRO A 848 -8.32 39.55 -9.79
C PRO A 848 -7.48 38.83 -10.85
N SER A 849 -6.46 38.07 -10.42
CA SER A 849 -5.60 37.30 -11.32
C SER A 849 -5.29 35.91 -10.76
N ARG A 850 -5.21 34.91 -11.65
CA ARG A 850 -4.93 33.51 -11.24
C ARG A 850 -3.53 33.37 -10.66
N PRO A 851 -3.38 32.84 -9.42
CA PRO A 851 -2.07 32.59 -8.82
C PRO A 851 -1.39 31.36 -9.42
N LYS A 852 -0.07 31.20 -9.22
CA LYS A 852 0.67 29.99 -9.68
C LYS A 852 0.22 28.70 -8.97
N TRP A 853 -0.48 28.83 -7.84
CA TRP A 853 -1.01 27.74 -7.03
C TRP A 853 -2.52 27.54 -7.22
N ASP A 854 -3.09 28.03 -8.33
CA ASP A 854 -4.52 27.94 -8.65
C ASP A 854 -5.06 26.50 -8.79
N GLY A 855 -4.15 25.51 -8.92
CA GLY A 855 -4.47 24.09 -9.00
C GLY A 855 -4.59 23.37 -7.65
N LEU A 856 -4.64 24.09 -6.51
CA LEU A 856 -4.80 23.46 -5.20
C LEU A 856 -6.21 22.89 -5.00
N TYR A 857 -6.29 21.76 -4.28
CA TYR A 857 -7.53 20.97 -4.13
C TYR A 857 -8.72 21.75 -3.57
N PHE A 858 -8.54 22.56 -2.51
CA PHE A 858 -9.64 23.33 -1.93
C PHE A 858 -10.23 24.38 -2.90
N LEU A 859 -9.44 24.90 -3.85
CA LEU A 859 -9.92 25.80 -4.90
C LEU A 859 -10.69 25.04 -5.99
N GLN A 860 -10.28 23.81 -6.28
CA GLN A 860 -10.99 22.93 -7.21
C GLN A 860 -12.35 22.54 -6.63
N LEU A 861 -12.42 22.20 -5.34
CA LEU A 861 -13.67 21.94 -4.63
C LEU A 861 -14.61 23.15 -4.69
N TYR A 862 -14.10 24.35 -4.39
CA TYR A 862 -14.88 25.58 -4.49
C TYR A 862 -15.52 25.75 -5.88
N ARG A 863 -14.76 25.56 -6.96
CA ARG A 863 -15.28 25.66 -8.33
C ARG A 863 -16.30 24.59 -8.66
N SER A 864 -16.07 23.36 -8.20
CA SER A 864 -16.99 22.24 -8.42
C SER A 864 -18.34 22.46 -7.74
N PHE A 865 -18.32 22.94 -6.49
CA PHE A 865 -19.56 23.27 -5.77
C PHE A 865 -20.26 24.48 -6.37
N LYS A 866 -19.50 25.52 -6.76
CA LYS A 866 -20.04 26.67 -7.49
C LYS A 866 -20.74 26.25 -8.78
N GLY A 867 -20.13 25.39 -9.60
CA GLY A 867 -20.76 24.88 -10.81
C GLY A 867 -22.01 24.04 -10.54
N SER A 868 -22.02 23.27 -9.44
CA SER A 868 -23.22 22.49 -9.05
C SER A 868 -24.39 23.36 -8.59
N TRP A 869 -24.12 24.57 -8.08
CA TRP A 869 -25.12 25.52 -7.62
C TRP A 869 -25.96 26.12 -8.75
N GLU A 870 -25.48 26.08 -10.00
CA GLU A 870 -26.17 26.64 -11.18
C GLU A 870 -27.64 26.16 -11.28
N ILE A 871 -27.93 24.93 -10.84
CA ILE A 871 -29.26 24.31 -10.85
C ILE A 871 -30.33 25.13 -10.10
N ILE A 872 -29.94 25.85 -9.04
CA ILE A 872 -30.86 26.67 -8.22
C ILE A 872 -30.49 28.16 -8.25
N GLN A 873 -29.50 28.56 -9.04
CA GLN A 873 -28.96 29.93 -9.03
C GLN A 873 -30.02 30.98 -9.38
N GLU A 874 -30.91 30.69 -10.33
CA GLU A 874 -32.01 31.59 -10.72
C GLU A 874 -32.99 31.86 -9.57
N HIS A 875 -33.13 30.91 -8.64
CA HIS A 875 -34.07 30.99 -7.52
C HIS A 875 -33.41 31.48 -6.22
N ALA A 876 -32.21 31.00 -5.93
CA ALA A 876 -31.51 31.21 -4.66
C ALA A 876 -30.38 32.26 -4.73
N GLY A 877 -30.14 32.87 -5.90
CA GLY A 877 -29.08 33.85 -6.13
C GLY A 877 -27.69 33.23 -6.28
N SER A 878 -26.65 34.08 -6.30
CA SER A 878 -25.26 33.68 -6.53
C SER A 878 -24.68 32.86 -5.38
N PHE A 879 -23.98 31.77 -5.71
CA PHE A 879 -23.22 30.97 -4.75
C PHE A 879 -22.19 31.82 -3.99
N ASP A 880 -21.46 32.69 -4.71
CA ASP A 880 -20.39 33.52 -4.15
C ASP A 880 -20.93 34.48 -3.07
N ASP A 881 -22.14 35.01 -3.25
CA ASP A 881 -22.74 35.96 -2.31
C ASP A 881 -23.13 35.32 -0.98
N ARG A 882 -23.58 34.05 -1.01
CA ARG A 882 -23.87 33.28 0.20
C ARG A 882 -22.60 32.73 0.83
N PHE A 883 -21.68 32.21 0.01
CA PHE A 883 -20.42 31.64 0.46
C PHE A 883 -19.51 32.67 1.15
N ARG A 884 -19.37 33.88 0.58
CA ARG A 884 -18.53 34.96 1.13
C ARG A 884 -18.95 35.40 2.53
N ARG A 885 -20.22 35.23 2.89
CA ARG A 885 -20.76 35.64 4.21
C ARG A 885 -20.36 34.68 5.33
N ILE A 886 -20.13 33.40 5.04
CA ILE A 886 -19.95 32.38 6.09
C ILE A 886 -18.55 31.75 6.14
N ILE A 887 -17.75 31.81 5.08
CA ILE A 887 -16.48 31.06 4.99
C ILE A 887 -15.47 31.46 6.09
N GLY A 888 -15.49 32.72 6.54
CA GLY A 888 -14.64 33.21 7.63
C GLY A 888 -14.91 32.54 8.97
N ASN A 889 -16.12 32.03 9.21
CA ASN A 889 -16.46 31.28 10.42
C ASN A 889 -15.76 29.92 10.49
N PHE A 890 -15.36 29.38 9.32
CA PHE A 890 -14.75 28.06 9.21
C PHE A 890 -13.24 28.12 8.93
N ILE A 891 -12.73 29.20 8.35
CA ILE A 891 -11.28 29.41 8.13
C ILE A 891 -10.80 30.56 9.02
N LEU A 892 -10.27 30.22 10.20
CA LEU A 892 -9.83 31.20 11.21
C LEU A 892 -8.32 31.51 11.16
N VAL A 893 -7.59 30.93 10.22
CA VAL A 893 -6.17 31.25 9.96
C VAL A 893 -5.91 31.09 8.47
N THR A 894 -5.16 32.02 7.88
CA THR A 894 -4.65 31.86 6.50
C THR A 894 -3.17 32.21 6.38
N PHE A 895 -2.46 31.60 5.44
CA PHE A 895 -1.10 32.04 5.08
C PHE A 895 -1.11 33.43 4.40
N ASN A 896 0.02 34.14 4.48
CA ASN A 896 0.25 35.34 3.68
C ASN A 896 0.61 34.97 2.23
N ASN A 897 -0.37 34.99 1.33
CA ASN A 897 -0.24 34.43 -0.02
C ASN A 897 -0.27 35.51 -1.09
N ASP A 898 0.60 35.40 -2.10
CA ASP A 898 0.63 36.28 -3.26
C ASP A 898 0.48 35.49 -4.58
N ARG A 899 0.54 36.19 -5.72
CA ARG A 899 0.38 35.58 -7.06
C ARG A 899 1.44 34.49 -7.34
N THR A 900 2.65 34.65 -6.82
CA THR A 900 3.81 33.78 -7.07
C THR A 900 4.07 32.77 -5.96
N LYS A 901 3.70 33.10 -4.72
CA LYS A 901 4.02 32.32 -3.52
C LYS A 901 2.75 31.98 -2.76
N GLU A 902 2.59 30.68 -2.54
CA GLU A 902 1.54 30.10 -1.71
C GLU A 902 1.80 30.29 -0.20
N VAL A 903 3.06 30.45 0.22
CA VAL A 903 3.41 30.63 1.65
C VAL A 903 4.39 31.79 1.80
N GLY A 904 3.92 32.88 2.39
CA GLY A 904 4.73 34.06 2.73
C GLY A 904 5.65 33.82 3.92
N THR A 905 6.86 34.38 3.87
CA THR A 905 7.84 34.30 4.94
C THR A 905 8.47 35.66 5.20
N LYS A 906 8.67 36.04 6.47
CA LYS A 906 9.36 37.28 6.85
C LYS A 906 10.86 37.21 6.52
N ARG A 907 11.40 38.23 5.84
CA ARG A 907 12.80 38.29 5.37
C ARG A 907 13.57 39.55 5.76
N SER A 908 12.96 40.45 6.53
CA SER A 908 13.58 41.72 6.90
C SER A 908 14.86 41.52 7.70
N SER A 909 15.97 42.07 7.21
CA SER A 909 17.25 42.17 7.94
C SER A 909 17.06 43.02 9.19
N GLY A 910 17.81 42.71 10.26
CA GLY A 910 17.70 43.36 11.56
C GLY A 910 16.46 42.97 12.37
N THR A 911 15.73 41.92 11.98
CA THR A 911 14.58 41.42 12.76
C THR A 911 14.91 40.10 13.46
N TRP A 912 14.18 39.78 14.53
CA TRP A 912 14.31 38.51 15.28
C TRP A 912 14.31 37.24 14.39
N TYR A 913 13.65 37.31 13.24
CA TYR A 913 13.51 36.22 12.27
C TYR A 913 14.74 35.99 11.38
N GLU A 914 15.72 36.89 11.43
CA GLU A 914 16.98 36.75 10.70
C GLU A 914 17.77 35.53 11.20
N GLY A 915 18.39 34.80 10.27
CA GLY A 915 19.08 33.53 10.58
C GLY A 915 18.16 32.36 10.99
N LYS A 916 16.87 32.58 11.28
CA LYS A 916 15.97 31.51 11.73
C LYS A 916 15.52 30.58 10.58
N PRO A 917 15.22 29.29 10.87
CA PRO A 917 14.65 28.37 9.89
C PRO A 917 13.36 28.90 9.25
N ARG A 918 13.13 28.59 7.96
CA ARG A 918 11.93 29.04 7.23
C ARG A 918 10.60 28.70 7.92
N PHE A 919 10.55 27.61 8.68
CA PHE A 919 9.39 27.22 9.48
C PHE A 919 8.98 28.33 10.46
N PHE A 920 9.91 28.90 11.22
CA PHE A 920 9.62 29.95 12.20
C PHE A 920 9.34 31.33 11.57
N ARG A 921 9.47 31.44 10.24
CA ARG A 921 9.34 32.70 9.50
C ARG A 921 8.03 32.80 8.73
N ILE A 922 7.19 31.77 8.76
CA ILE A 922 5.91 31.74 8.04
C ILE A 922 4.99 32.82 8.61
N GLN A 923 4.36 33.57 7.72
CA GLN A 923 3.46 34.67 8.06
C GLN A 923 2.00 34.21 7.97
N PHE A 924 1.23 34.55 9.00
CA PHE A 924 -0.18 34.15 9.14
C PHE A 924 -1.07 35.37 9.34
N TRP A 925 -2.28 35.28 8.80
CA TRP A 925 -3.42 36.11 9.17
C TRP A 925 -4.36 35.31 10.06
N ALA A 926 -4.92 35.97 11.07
CA ALA A 926 -5.99 35.44 11.91
C ALA A 926 -6.85 36.62 12.40
N PRO A 927 -8.16 36.44 12.60
CA PRO A 927 -9.04 37.52 12.99
C PRO A 927 -8.88 37.89 14.46
N TYR A 928 -9.40 39.06 14.82
CA TYR A 928 -9.78 39.35 16.20
C TYR A 928 -11.30 39.28 16.34
N PHE A 929 -11.79 38.92 17.53
CA PHE A 929 -13.21 38.84 17.85
C PHE A 929 -13.73 40.17 18.38
N SER A 930 -14.80 40.69 17.77
CA SER A 930 -15.49 41.88 18.23
C SER A 930 -16.83 41.46 18.84
N PRO A 931 -17.06 41.65 20.16
CA PRO A 931 -18.36 41.40 20.76
C PRO A 931 -19.50 42.13 20.02
N PRO A 932 -20.61 41.46 19.68
CA PRO A 932 -21.72 42.07 18.96
C PRO A 932 -22.34 43.27 19.72
N GLU A 933 -22.63 44.36 19.02
CA GLU A 933 -23.19 45.58 19.66
C GLU A 933 -24.60 45.35 20.22
N ARG A 934 -25.40 44.48 19.57
CA ARG A 934 -26.76 44.12 20.00
C ARG A 934 -26.85 43.52 21.41
N ASP A 935 -25.78 42.89 21.88
CA ASP A 935 -25.71 42.29 23.21
C ASP A 935 -25.39 43.33 24.31
N GLN A 936 -24.88 44.51 23.93
CA GLN A 936 -24.55 45.61 24.86
C GLN A 936 -25.77 46.33 25.42
N GLN A 937 -26.92 46.24 24.75
CA GLN A 937 -28.11 47.05 25.06
C GLN A 937 -29.36 46.24 25.43
N SER A 938 -29.26 44.91 25.52
CA SER A 938 -30.42 44.04 25.74
C SER A 938 -30.74 43.87 27.25
N PRO A 939 -31.84 44.46 27.78
CA PRO A 939 -32.25 44.26 29.18
C PRO A 939 -32.65 42.80 29.46
N TRP A 940 -32.61 42.40 30.74
CA TRP A 940 -32.87 41.01 31.17
C TRP A 940 -34.21 40.44 30.65
N ASN A 941 -35.27 41.26 30.58
CA ASN A 941 -36.58 40.84 30.08
C ASN A 941 -36.63 40.50 28.56
N ARG A 942 -35.59 40.87 27.78
CA ARG A 942 -35.45 40.47 26.37
C ARG A 942 -34.71 39.15 26.19
N VAL A 943 -34.15 38.58 27.26
CA VAL A 943 -33.53 37.25 27.22
C VAL A 943 -34.62 36.18 27.04
N PRO A 944 -34.50 35.26 26.06
CA PRO A 944 -35.46 34.18 25.89
C PRO A 944 -35.60 33.32 27.17
N ASN A 945 -36.83 33.12 27.62
CA ASN A 945 -37.19 32.39 28.85
C ASN A 945 -36.57 32.96 30.14
N TYR A 946 -36.33 34.28 30.22
CA TYR A 946 -35.70 34.92 31.40
C TYR A 946 -36.35 34.52 32.74
N TYR A 947 -37.69 34.41 32.78
CA TYR A 947 -38.47 34.03 33.96
C TYR A 947 -38.23 32.59 34.44
N ARG A 948 -37.76 31.68 33.56
CA ARG A 948 -37.35 30.31 33.94
C ARG A 948 -35.86 30.22 34.28
N ARG A 949 -35.04 31.18 33.85
CA ARG A 949 -33.59 31.14 34.03
C ARG A 949 -33.17 31.66 35.40
N HIS A 950 -33.69 32.81 35.85
CA HIS A 950 -33.45 33.34 37.19
C HIS A 950 -34.53 34.37 37.57
N SER A 951 -35.22 34.16 38.69
CA SER A 951 -36.28 35.03 39.21
C SER A 951 -35.77 36.23 40.03
N GLY A 952 -34.52 36.20 40.50
CA GLY A 952 -33.92 37.23 41.36
C GLY A 952 -33.14 38.33 40.64
N ILE A 953 -33.18 38.40 39.30
CA ILE A 953 -32.54 39.47 38.52
C ILE A 953 -33.63 40.50 38.18
N GLN A 954 -33.37 41.78 38.47
CA GLN A 954 -34.29 42.86 38.11
C GLN A 954 -34.57 42.84 36.60
N LEU A 955 -35.74 43.31 36.15
CA LEU A 955 -36.15 43.21 34.73
C LEU A 955 -35.46 44.22 33.80
N ALA A 956 -35.01 45.36 34.35
CA ALA A 956 -34.43 46.49 33.63
C ALA A 956 -32.88 46.63 33.59
N PRO A 957 -32.04 45.90 34.37
CA PRO A 957 -30.60 46.10 34.34
C PRO A 957 -30.02 45.63 33.01
N ARG A 958 -29.17 46.48 32.44
CA ARG A 958 -28.36 46.16 31.26
C ARG A 958 -27.24 45.21 31.69
N PRO A 959 -26.81 44.28 30.81
CA PRO A 959 -25.68 43.42 31.10
C PRO A 959 -24.40 44.25 31.25
N LYS A 960 -23.52 43.80 32.12
CA LYS A 960 -22.11 44.17 32.07
C LYS A 960 -21.51 43.49 30.84
N VAL A 961 -21.17 44.30 29.83
CA VAL A 961 -20.50 43.84 28.62
C VAL A 961 -19.10 44.42 28.58
N ILE A 962 -18.12 43.55 28.32
CA ILE A 962 -16.72 43.96 28.17
C ILE A 962 -16.51 44.62 26.81
N THR A 963 -15.75 45.72 26.80
CA THR A 963 -15.29 46.37 25.56
C THR A 963 -14.37 45.45 24.76
N VAL A 964 -14.17 45.74 23.48
CA VAL A 964 -13.24 44.99 22.61
C VAL A 964 -11.85 44.91 23.24
N LYS A 965 -11.35 46.03 23.79
CA LYS A 965 -10.05 46.11 24.48
C LYS A 965 -10.01 45.26 25.75
N GLU A 966 -11.04 45.31 26.59
CA GLU A 966 -11.14 44.49 27.80
C GLU A 966 -11.20 43.00 27.48
N PHE A 967 -11.97 42.60 26.47
CA PHE A 967 -12.03 41.22 25.99
C PHE A 967 -10.63 40.70 25.66
N HIS A 968 -9.82 41.48 24.94
CA HIS A 968 -8.49 41.02 24.54
C HIS A 968 -7.49 41.00 25.71
N ASN A 969 -7.56 41.96 26.62
CA ASN A 969 -6.76 41.95 27.84
C ASN A 969 -7.08 40.72 28.68
N LEU A 970 -8.36 40.42 28.86
CA LEU A 970 -8.85 39.23 29.56
C LEU A 970 -8.45 37.94 28.82
N ALA A 971 -8.58 37.89 27.50
CA ALA A 971 -8.20 36.73 26.70
C ALA A 971 -6.68 36.45 26.77
N SER A 972 -5.85 37.50 26.79
CA SER A 972 -4.40 37.39 26.95
C SER A 972 -4.02 36.88 28.35
N ALA A 973 -4.65 37.42 29.40
CA ALA A 973 -4.47 36.92 30.77
C ALA A 973 -4.93 35.46 30.91
N PHE A 974 -6.11 35.15 30.37
CA PHE A 974 -6.66 33.81 30.34
C PHE A 974 -5.77 32.82 29.60
N GLN A 975 -5.14 33.22 28.48
CA GLN A 975 -4.23 32.37 27.73
C GLN A 975 -3.04 31.89 28.57
N GLN A 976 -2.50 32.75 29.42
CA GLN A 976 -1.38 32.39 30.28
C GLN A 976 -1.81 31.34 31.31
N LEU A 977 -2.95 31.55 31.97
CA LEU A 977 -3.52 30.60 32.94
C LEU A 977 -3.92 29.27 32.29
N TRP A 978 -4.57 29.35 31.12
CA TRP A 978 -4.93 28.19 30.30
C TRP A 978 -3.71 27.33 29.98
N SER A 979 -2.59 27.94 29.58
CA SER A 979 -1.37 27.20 29.28
C SER A 979 -0.79 26.50 30.52
N GLN A 980 -0.93 27.08 31.72
CA GLN A 980 -0.47 26.44 32.96
C GLN A 980 -1.33 25.21 33.27
N VAL A 981 -2.65 25.34 33.22
CA VAL A 981 -3.61 24.26 33.49
C VAL A 981 -3.51 23.14 32.46
N MET A 982 -3.54 23.47 31.16
CA MET A 982 -3.66 22.47 30.09
C MET A 982 -2.33 21.83 29.68
N ARG A 983 -1.18 22.51 29.85
CA ARG A 983 0.12 22.02 29.35
C ARG A 983 1.15 21.70 30.43
N GLN A 984 0.97 22.22 31.64
CA GLN A 984 1.87 21.94 32.75
C GLN A 984 1.15 21.26 33.93
N PRO A 985 0.27 20.26 33.70
CA PRO A 985 -0.52 19.67 34.78
C PRO A 985 0.35 18.98 35.83
N LYS A 986 1.55 18.52 35.46
CA LYS A 986 2.53 17.96 36.42
C LYS A 986 3.07 19.01 37.37
N LYS A 987 3.53 20.15 36.83
CA LYS A 987 4.02 21.27 37.65
C LYS A 987 2.92 21.83 38.56
N LEU A 988 1.68 21.89 38.05
CA LEU A 988 0.54 22.37 38.84
C LEU A 988 0.13 21.38 39.94
N ARG A 989 0.28 20.06 39.72
CA ARG A 989 0.10 19.03 40.75
C ARG A 989 1.20 19.03 41.82
N GLU A 990 2.38 19.54 41.48
CA GLU A 990 3.52 19.70 42.39
C GLU A 990 3.46 21.03 43.17
N ALA A 991 2.60 21.97 42.76
CA ALA A 991 2.39 23.24 43.45
C ALA A 991 1.60 23.06 44.75
N THR A 992 1.61 24.08 45.62
CA THR A 992 0.81 24.03 46.85
C THR A 992 -0.69 23.97 46.52
N PRO A 993 -1.53 23.31 47.34
CA PRO A 993 -2.97 23.27 47.12
C PRO A 993 -3.59 24.67 46.96
N ASP A 994 -3.08 25.68 47.67
CA ASP A 994 -3.58 27.05 47.59
C ASP A 994 -3.24 27.72 46.25
N GLU A 995 -1.99 27.60 45.77
CA GLU A 995 -1.59 28.13 44.46
C GLU A 995 -2.35 27.45 43.31
N MET A 996 -2.51 26.12 43.38
CA MET A 996 -3.29 25.37 42.40
C MET A 996 -4.75 25.86 42.36
N ASN A 997 -5.37 26.03 43.54
CA ASN A 997 -6.74 26.52 43.64
C ASN A 997 -6.86 27.96 43.11
N GLU A 998 -5.93 28.86 43.44
CA GLU A 998 -5.93 30.24 42.95
C GLU A 998 -5.82 30.29 41.42
N ILE A 999 -4.90 29.52 40.82
CA ILE A 999 -4.73 29.47 39.36
C ILE A 999 -5.99 28.92 38.68
N CYS A 1000 -6.59 27.86 39.23
CA CYS A 1000 -7.82 27.27 38.69
C CYS A 1000 -9.01 28.24 38.82
N GLU A 1001 -9.20 28.86 39.98
CA GLU A 1001 -10.27 29.83 40.25
C GLU A 1001 -10.18 31.04 39.32
N ARG A 1002 -8.99 31.64 39.18
CA ARG A 1002 -8.76 32.77 38.26
C ARG A 1002 -9.00 32.40 36.80
N ALA A 1003 -8.58 31.21 36.38
CA ALA A 1003 -8.81 30.73 35.02
C ALA A 1003 -10.31 30.62 34.72
N LEU A 1004 -11.08 30.03 35.64
CA LEU A 1004 -12.53 29.87 35.50
C LEU A 1004 -13.25 31.22 35.51
N HIS A 1005 -12.87 32.14 36.39
CA HIS A 1005 -13.47 33.49 36.40
C HIS A 1005 -13.20 34.27 35.12
N HIS A 1006 -11.96 34.24 34.60
CA HIS A 1006 -11.66 34.87 33.31
C HIS A 1006 -12.43 34.21 32.15
N LEU A 1007 -12.59 32.89 32.16
CA LEU A 1007 -13.42 32.20 31.18
C LEU A 1007 -14.87 32.69 31.22
N VAL A 1008 -15.49 32.74 32.40
CA VAL A 1008 -16.88 33.21 32.57
C VAL A 1008 -17.06 34.64 32.05
N SER A 1009 -16.07 35.51 32.25
CA SER A 1009 -16.07 36.87 31.69
C SER A 1009 -15.93 36.91 30.17
N LEU A 1010 -15.26 35.94 29.55
CA LEU A 1010 -15.10 35.90 28.10
C LEU A 1010 -16.33 35.31 27.39
N VAL A 1011 -17.07 34.42 28.03
CA VAL A 1011 -18.19 33.68 27.43
C VAL A 1011 -19.30 34.58 26.88
N GLY A 1012 -19.62 35.69 27.56
CA GLY A 1012 -20.57 36.68 27.05
C GLY A 1012 -21.11 37.65 28.11
N PRO A 1013 -22.23 38.36 27.82
CA PRO A 1013 -22.80 39.39 28.71
C PRO A 1013 -23.20 38.83 30.09
N GLN A 1014 -23.01 39.64 31.13
CA GLN A 1014 -23.23 39.25 32.53
C GLN A 1014 -24.28 40.11 33.25
N TRP A 1015 -25.18 39.49 34.02
CA TRP A 1015 -26.13 40.17 34.90
C TRP A 1015 -25.83 39.86 36.37
N SER A 1016 -25.79 40.91 37.20
CA SER A 1016 -25.57 40.78 38.65
C SER A 1016 -26.80 40.19 39.35
N CYS A 1017 -26.57 39.29 40.30
CA CYS A 1017 -27.60 38.69 41.16
C CYS A 1017 -27.22 38.91 42.64
N GLU A 1018 -28.20 39.25 43.48
CA GLU A 1018 -27.99 39.68 44.87
C GLU A 1018 -27.41 38.58 45.80
N SER A 1019 -27.41 37.31 45.39
CA SER A 1019 -26.94 36.19 46.23
C SER A 1019 -26.30 35.03 45.44
N GLY A 1020 -25.45 35.33 44.44
CA GLY A 1020 -24.78 34.27 43.69
C GLY A 1020 -23.78 34.70 42.62
N LEU A 1021 -23.36 33.73 41.79
CA LEU A 1021 -22.54 33.97 40.60
C LEU A 1021 -23.35 34.74 39.54
N PRO A 1022 -22.72 35.63 38.74
CA PRO A 1022 -23.42 36.42 37.73
C PRO A 1022 -24.01 35.52 36.64
N CYS A 1023 -25.26 35.77 36.26
CA CYS A 1023 -25.87 35.05 35.14
C CYS A 1023 -25.17 35.48 33.85
N THR A 1024 -24.59 34.51 33.13
CA THR A 1024 -23.82 34.74 31.91
C THR A 1024 -24.47 34.01 30.74
N LEU A 1025 -24.61 34.65 29.59
CA LEU A 1025 -25.05 34.01 28.35
C LEU A 1025 -23.92 33.97 27.34
N PRO A 1026 -23.75 32.90 26.54
CA PRO A 1026 -22.81 32.91 25.42
C PRO A 1026 -23.18 33.98 24.37
N TRP A 1027 -22.17 34.52 23.68
CA TRP A 1027 -22.39 35.46 22.57
C TRP A 1027 -23.39 34.91 21.53
N ASP A 1028 -24.45 35.67 21.24
CA ASP A 1028 -25.41 35.32 20.19
C ASP A 1028 -24.89 35.87 18.86
N LEU A 1029 -24.62 34.98 17.89
CA LEU A 1029 -24.18 35.35 16.55
C LEU A 1029 -25.21 35.02 15.47
N ALA A 1030 -26.40 34.52 15.86
CA ALA A 1030 -27.43 34.11 14.90
C ALA A 1030 -28.26 35.32 14.44
N ASN A 1031 -28.49 35.41 13.12
CA ASN A 1031 -29.53 36.22 12.51
C ASN A 1031 -30.86 35.47 12.59
N ARG A 1032 -31.47 35.38 13.78
CA ARG A 1032 -32.84 34.87 13.89
C ARG A 1032 -33.84 35.97 13.52
N LYS A 1033 -34.15 36.05 12.23
CA LYS A 1033 -35.45 36.47 11.65
C LYS A 1033 -35.74 37.96 11.33
N GLN A 1034 -34.78 38.90 11.27
CA GLN A 1034 -35.14 40.26 10.83
C GLN A 1034 -34.17 40.87 9.80
N ARG A 1035 -34.72 40.97 8.57
CA ARG A 1035 -34.38 41.83 7.42
C ARG A 1035 -33.00 41.68 6.77
N GLU A 1036 -33.04 41.79 5.45
CA GLU A 1036 -31.99 41.47 4.48
C GLU A 1036 -30.77 42.39 4.48
N GLU A 1037 -30.65 43.34 5.42
CA GLU A 1037 -29.76 44.48 5.19
C GLU A 1037 -28.35 44.40 5.78
N GLU A 1038 -28.00 43.60 6.79
CA GLU A 1038 -26.59 43.50 7.21
C GLU A 1038 -26.26 42.18 7.95
N HIS A 1039 -25.39 41.36 7.36
CA HIS A 1039 -24.75 40.25 8.07
C HIS A 1039 -23.59 40.82 8.90
N GLU A 1040 -23.76 40.89 10.23
CA GLU A 1040 -22.70 41.37 11.13
C GLU A 1040 -21.66 40.25 11.35
N ASP A 1041 -20.50 40.34 10.69
CA ASP A 1041 -19.38 39.40 10.89
C ASP A 1041 -18.69 39.64 12.25
N PRO A 1042 -18.76 38.73 13.24
CA PRO A 1042 -18.15 38.96 14.55
C PRO A 1042 -16.61 38.92 14.53
N PHE A 1043 -16.02 38.45 13.43
CA PHE A 1043 -14.59 38.36 13.25
C PHE A 1043 -14.10 39.50 12.35
N ARG A 1044 -13.07 40.21 12.81
CA ARG A 1044 -12.55 41.41 12.16
C ARG A 1044 -11.09 41.27 11.80
N VAL A 1045 -10.66 41.95 10.75
CA VAL A 1045 -9.25 41.94 10.29
C VAL A 1045 -8.38 42.81 11.22
N PRO A 1046 -7.27 42.31 11.80
CA PRO A 1046 -6.40 43.11 12.66
C PRO A 1046 -5.71 44.30 11.95
N ILE A 1047 -5.62 45.45 12.62
CA ILE A 1047 -5.07 46.71 12.07
C ILE A 1047 -3.83 47.16 12.89
N PRO A 1048 -2.74 47.65 12.28
CA PRO A 1048 -1.60 48.20 12.98
C PRO A 1048 -2.02 49.36 13.89
N PRO A 1049 -1.45 49.47 15.11
CA PRO A 1049 -1.77 50.55 16.04
C PRO A 1049 -1.57 51.94 15.42
N GLN A 1050 -0.56 52.09 14.56
CA GLN A 1050 -0.22 53.36 13.91
C GLN A 1050 -1.27 53.81 12.88
N SER A 1051 -2.17 52.92 12.46
CA SER A 1051 -3.20 53.20 11.46
C SER A 1051 -4.57 53.51 12.08
N ILE A 1052 -4.68 53.51 13.42
CA ILE A 1052 -5.94 53.73 14.15
C ILE A 1052 -6.00 55.20 14.60
N ARG A 1053 -7.03 55.93 14.18
CA ARG A 1053 -7.30 57.31 14.68
C ARG A 1053 -7.70 57.25 16.15
N GLY A 1054 -7.29 58.25 16.94
CA GLY A 1054 -7.47 58.27 18.41
C GLY A 1054 -8.90 57.98 18.92
N VAL A 1055 -9.93 58.43 18.18
CA VAL A 1055 -11.35 58.21 18.53
C VAL A 1055 -11.78 56.73 18.44
N TYR A 1056 -11.07 55.89 17.67
CA TYR A 1056 -11.39 54.47 17.46
C TYR A 1056 -10.40 53.50 18.15
N CYS A 1057 -9.53 54.04 19.00
CA CYS A 1057 -8.47 53.26 19.67
C CYS A 1057 -9.02 52.25 20.68
N GLU A 1058 -10.22 52.48 21.20
CA GLU A 1058 -10.87 51.58 22.16
C GLU A 1058 -11.66 50.43 21.50
N SER A 1059 -12.02 50.57 20.21
CA SER A 1059 -12.87 49.61 19.50
C SER A 1059 -12.12 48.73 18.47
N LYS A 1060 -10.98 49.18 17.94
CA LYS A 1060 -10.19 48.42 16.94
C LYS A 1060 -8.82 48.01 17.50
N LEU A 1061 -8.40 46.78 17.22
CA LEU A 1061 -7.18 46.20 17.79
C LEU A 1061 -6.21 45.64 16.74
N CYS A 1062 -4.98 45.40 17.22
CA CYS A 1062 -3.85 44.99 16.40
C CYS A 1062 -3.42 43.53 16.54
N GLN A 1063 -4.04 42.74 17.41
CA GLN A 1063 -3.62 41.36 17.67
C GLN A 1063 -4.75 40.36 17.41
N PRO A 1064 -4.45 39.19 16.80
CA PRO A 1064 -5.45 38.13 16.65
C PRO A 1064 -5.95 37.60 17.98
N THR A 1065 -7.20 37.14 18.02
CA THR A 1065 -7.73 36.46 19.20
C THR A 1065 -7.23 35.01 19.22
N ILE A 1066 -6.28 34.71 20.10
CA ILE A 1066 -5.65 33.38 20.16
C ILE A 1066 -6.62 32.34 20.74
N LEU A 1067 -7.37 32.68 21.80
CA LEU A 1067 -8.31 31.80 22.48
C LEU A 1067 -9.71 32.41 22.50
N LEU A 1068 -10.68 31.69 21.96
CA LEU A 1068 -12.11 32.03 22.00
C LEU A 1068 -12.85 31.13 22.98
N PRO A 1069 -13.89 31.62 23.67
CA PRO A 1069 -14.73 30.84 24.57
C PRO A 1069 -15.73 29.99 23.77
N THR A 1070 -15.20 29.00 23.05
CA THR A 1070 -16.03 27.98 22.40
C THR A 1070 -16.48 26.95 23.43
N ARG A 1071 -17.59 26.24 23.18
CA ARG A 1071 -18.03 25.11 24.01
C ARG A 1071 -16.90 24.13 24.30
N HIS A 1072 -16.12 23.79 23.26
CA HIS A 1072 -15.00 22.87 23.39
C HIS A 1072 -13.94 23.39 24.36
N ASN A 1073 -13.58 24.68 24.29
CA ASN A 1073 -12.59 25.26 25.19
C ASN A 1073 -13.12 25.35 26.63
N VAL A 1074 -14.38 25.72 26.82
CA VAL A 1074 -15.02 25.76 28.13
C VAL A 1074 -14.97 24.37 28.79
N VAL A 1075 -15.49 23.35 28.09
CA VAL A 1075 -15.54 21.98 28.61
C VAL A 1075 -14.14 21.39 28.82
N ALA A 1076 -13.20 21.66 27.91
CA ALA A 1076 -11.82 21.16 28.05
C ALA A 1076 -11.12 21.72 29.29
N LEU A 1077 -11.34 22.99 29.64
CA LEU A 1077 -10.78 23.57 30.87
C LEU A 1077 -11.43 22.95 32.10
N THR A 1078 -12.77 22.88 32.13
CA THR A 1078 -13.50 22.33 33.28
C THR A 1078 -13.07 20.89 33.56
N ASN A 1079 -12.96 20.05 32.52
CA ASN A 1079 -12.44 18.68 32.65
C ASN A 1079 -11.00 18.64 33.19
N ALA A 1080 -10.13 19.57 32.74
CA ALA A 1080 -8.75 19.61 33.20
C ALA A 1080 -8.65 20.04 34.67
N VAL A 1081 -9.44 21.04 35.09
CA VAL A 1081 -9.49 21.50 36.49
C VAL A 1081 -10.00 20.37 37.40
N GLU A 1082 -11.10 19.71 37.04
CA GLU A 1082 -11.67 18.59 37.82
C GLU A 1082 -10.72 17.37 37.93
N SER A 1083 -9.71 17.27 37.06
CA SER A 1083 -8.71 16.20 37.12
C SER A 1083 -7.68 16.37 38.27
N PHE A 1084 -7.69 17.50 38.98
CA PHE A 1084 -6.81 17.77 40.11
C PHE A 1084 -7.46 17.35 41.44
N HIS A 1085 -6.63 16.93 42.41
CA HIS A 1085 -7.06 16.57 43.76
C HIS A 1085 -6.85 17.74 44.72
N GLY A 1086 -7.70 17.88 45.75
CA GLY A 1086 -7.57 18.96 46.76
C GLY A 1086 -8.19 20.30 46.36
N LEU A 1087 -9.21 20.31 45.50
CA LEU A 1087 -9.93 21.52 45.09
C LEU A 1087 -10.82 22.05 46.23
N ARG A 1088 -10.84 23.38 46.42
CA ARG A 1088 -11.73 24.08 47.35
C ARG A 1088 -13.18 23.97 46.88
N ALA A 1089 -14.11 23.97 47.83
CA ALA A 1089 -15.55 23.91 47.55
C ALA A 1089 -16.03 25.01 46.58
N GLY A 1090 -15.44 26.21 46.63
CA GLY A 1090 -15.74 27.30 45.70
C GLY A 1090 -15.39 26.99 44.23
N VAL A 1091 -14.24 26.36 43.99
CA VAL A 1091 -13.79 25.97 42.63
C VAL A 1091 -14.65 24.84 42.07
N LEU A 1092 -15.01 23.86 42.91
CA LEU A 1092 -15.93 22.78 42.55
C LEU A 1092 -17.34 23.31 42.24
N LYS A 1093 -17.84 24.24 43.06
CA LYS A 1093 -19.13 24.90 42.82
C LYS A 1093 -19.13 25.73 41.54
N LEU A 1094 -18.02 26.41 41.23
CA LEU A 1094 -17.87 27.20 40.00
C LEU A 1094 -17.79 26.32 38.74
N THR A 1095 -17.07 25.19 38.79
CA THR A 1095 -17.02 24.21 37.69
C THR A 1095 -18.37 23.55 37.45
N GLN A 1096 -19.06 23.14 38.52
CA GLN A 1096 -20.43 22.64 38.46
C GLN A 1096 -21.40 23.69 37.87
N TRP A 1097 -21.32 24.93 38.33
CA TRP A 1097 -22.14 26.03 37.79
C TRP A 1097 -21.87 26.31 36.31
N ILE A 1098 -20.60 26.28 35.87
CA ILE A 1098 -20.26 26.43 34.45
C ILE A 1098 -20.90 25.32 33.60
N ARG A 1099 -20.96 24.09 34.12
CA ARG A 1099 -21.66 22.99 33.44
C ARG A 1099 -23.16 23.20 33.42
N GLU A 1100 -23.79 23.43 34.57
CA GLU A 1100 -25.25 23.54 34.67
C GLU A 1100 -25.82 24.80 34.00
N GLY A 1101 -25.12 25.93 34.11
CA GLY A 1101 -25.55 27.24 33.62
C GLY A 1101 -25.23 27.50 32.14
N LEU A 1102 -24.21 26.84 31.58
CA LEU A 1102 -23.78 27.04 30.18
C LEU A 1102 -23.93 25.77 29.30
N ASP A 1103 -24.28 24.61 29.85
CA ASP A 1103 -24.62 23.41 29.07
C ASP A 1103 -26.14 23.31 28.88
N ASN A 1104 -26.58 23.53 27.64
CA ASN A 1104 -27.97 23.42 27.24
C ASN A 1104 -28.03 22.61 25.94
N ASP A 1105 -27.79 21.30 26.07
CA ASP A 1105 -27.72 20.32 24.99
C ASP A 1105 -26.78 20.71 23.83
N GLY A 1106 -25.74 21.51 24.12
CA GLY A 1106 -24.77 21.99 23.14
C GLY A 1106 -25.24 23.08 22.17
N GLN A 1107 -26.50 23.52 22.23
CA GLN A 1107 -27.11 24.47 21.26
C GLN A 1107 -26.86 25.96 21.59
N GLN A 1108 -26.27 26.29 22.74
CA GLN A 1108 -26.15 27.68 23.22
C GLN A 1108 -24.93 28.45 22.69
N TYR A 1109 -23.90 27.78 22.17
CA TYR A 1109 -22.68 28.46 21.70
C TYR A 1109 -22.71 28.70 20.19
N SER A 1110 -22.70 29.97 19.78
CA SER A 1110 -22.69 30.35 18.36
C SER A 1110 -21.29 30.28 17.72
N LEU A 1111 -20.22 30.40 18.53
CA LEU A 1111 -18.83 30.32 18.06
C LEU A 1111 -18.44 28.85 17.81
N LEU A 1112 -18.19 28.53 16.55
CA LEU A 1112 -17.87 27.18 16.11
C LEU A 1112 -16.42 26.77 16.43
N SER A 1113 -16.26 25.53 16.85
CA SER A 1113 -14.94 24.89 17.03
C SER A 1113 -14.74 23.69 16.11
N HIS A 1114 -15.82 23.19 15.51
CA HIS A 1114 -15.86 21.99 14.69
C HIS A 1114 -16.71 22.19 13.42
N LEU A 1115 -16.47 21.31 12.45
CA LEU A 1115 -17.17 21.16 11.17
C LEU A 1115 -18.09 19.95 11.30
N GLU A 1116 -19.38 20.18 11.57
CA GLU A 1116 -20.35 19.18 11.99
C GLU A 1116 -21.39 18.85 10.90
N THR A 1117 -21.56 19.72 9.90
CA THR A 1117 -22.61 19.60 8.89
C THR A 1117 -22.53 18.28 8.12
N LYS A 1118 -21.31 17.76 7.93
CA LYS A 1118 -21.11 16.43 7.32
C LYS A 1118 -21.66 15.28 8.16
N GLN A 1119 -21.49 15.31 9.49
CA GLN A 1119 -22.07 14.30 10.37
C GLN A 1119 -23.60 14.42 10.36
N ILE A 1120 -24.13 15.63 10.47
CA ILE A 1120 -25.56 15.91 10.43
C ILE A 1120 -26.16 15.42 9.10
N ALA A 1121 -25.44 15.59 7.98
CA ALA A 1121 -25.84 15.05 6.68
C ALA A 1121 -25.85 13.51 6.66
N ALA A 1122 -24.96 12.87 7.42
CA ALA A 1122 -24.81 11.42 7.49
C ALA A 1122 -25.82 10.74 8.44
N GLU A 1123 -26.47 11.47 9.34
CA GLU A 1123 -27.44 10.92 10.29
C GLU A 1123 -28.67 10.32 9.57
N PRO A 1124 -29.07 9.09 9.91
CA PRO A 1124 -30.23 8.46 9.30
C PRO A 1124 -31.48 9.29 9.56
N ALA A 1125 -32.20 9.67 8.49
CA ALA A 1125 -33.61 9.99 8.65
C ALA A 1125 -34.32 8.75 9.24
N VAL A 1126 -35.51 8.89 9.82
CA VAL A 1126 -36.27 7.86 10.56
C VAL A 1126 -36.44 6.50 9.81
N GLN A 1127 -36.02 6.38 8.55
CA GLN A 1127 -35.97 5.15 7.75
C GLN A 1127 -34.61 4.42 7.84
N PRO A 1128 -34.58 3.08 7.76
CA PRO A 1128 -33.34 2.30 7.73
C PRO A 1128 -32.42 2.76 6.60
N ALA A 1129 -31.16 3.06 6.94
CA ALA A 1129 -30.18 3.55 5.98
C ALA A 1129 -30.01 2.55 4.83
N SER A 1130 -30.14 3.03 3.59
CA SER A 1130 -29.90 2.22 2.38
C SER A 1130 -28.53 1.55 2.44
N LEU A 1131 -28.38 0.39 1.81
CA LEU A 1131 -27.11 -0.32 1.71
C LEU A 1131 -26.00 0.58 1.16
N LEU A 1132 -26.33 1.45 0.20
CA LEU A 1132 -25.39 2.42 -0.35
C LEU A 1132 -24.91 3.41 0.70
N ARG A 1133 -25.81 3.96 1.51
CA ARG A 1133 -25.43 4.87 2.60
C ARG A 1133 -24.54 4.16 3.63
N ARG A 1134 -24.85 2.91 3.97
CA ARG A 1134 -24.01 2.10 4.86
C ARG A 1134 -22.61 1.91 4.30
N PHE A 1135 -22.48 1.61 3.01
CA PHE A 1135 -21.18 1.46 2.34
C PHE A 1135 -20.39 2.77 2.32
N LEU A 1136 -21.02 3.88 1.94
CA LEU A 1136 -20.36 5.18 1.81
C LEU A 1136 -19.83 5.73 3.15
N LEU A 1137 -20.49 5.39 4.26
CA LEU A 1137 -20.09 5.81 5.61
C LEU A 1137 -19.02 4.92 6.27
N GLN A 1138 -18.62 3.81 5.64
CA GLN A 1138 -17.57 2.95 6.19
C GLN A 1138 -16.20 3.63 6.12
N THR A 1139 -15.58 3.85 7.27
CA THR A 1139 -14.22 4.42 7.40
C THR A 1139 -13.14 3.37 7.63
N GLU A 1140 -13.53 2.17 8.09
CA GLU A 1140 -12.64 1.03 8.29
C GLU A 1140 -13.11 -0.21 7.50
N PRO A 1141 -12.18 -1.11 7.11
CA PRO A 1141 -12.53 -2.37 6.49
C PRO A 1141 -13.40 -3.24 7.41
N PRO A 1142 -14.45 -3.92 6.89
CA PRO A 1142 -15.38 -4.68 7.71
C PRO A 1142 -14.71 -5.95 8.29
N GLN A 1143 -14.71 -6.08 9.62
CA GLN A 1143 -14.19 -7.25 10.33
C GLN A 1143 -14.84 -7.37 11.72
N ARG A 1144 -14.99 -8.59 12.24
CA ARG A 1144 -15.65 -8.88 13.53
C ARG A 1144 -14.63 -9.32 14.58
N LEU A 1145 -14.72 -8.80 15.81
CA LEU A 1145 -13.90 -9.26 16.95
C LEU A 1145 -14.50 -10.54 17.54
N ILE A 1146 -13.65 -11.52 17.85
CA ILE A 1146 -14.00 -12.79 18.49
C ILE A 1146 -13.07 -13.03 19.70
N ARG A 1147 -13.63 -13.44 20.83
CA ARG A 1147 -12.88 -13.84 22.03
C ARG A 1147 -12.42 -15.30 21.88
N GLU A 1148 -11.21 -15.61 22.34
CA GLU A 1148 -10.77 -17.00 22.47
C GLU A 1148 -11.49 -17.61 23.69
N ASP A 1149 -12.71 -18.11 23.50
CA ASP A 1149 -13.32 -19.01 24.47
C ASP A 1149 -12.76 -20.43 24.22
N GLY A 1150 -12.44 -21.13 25.32
CA GLY A 1150 -11.61 -22.33 25.35
C GLY A 1150 -12.25 -23.60 24.79
N ASP A 1151 -12.46 -23.67 23.48
CA ASP A 1151 -12.73 -24.93 22.77
C ASP A 1151 -11.41 -25.55 22.29
N THR A 1152 -10.72 -26.20 23.21
CA THR A 1152 -9.80 -27.31 22.89
C THR A 1152 -10.63 -28.57 22.64
N ALA A 1153 -11.25 -28.68 21.47
CA ALA A 1153 -11.62 -29.96 20.84
C ALA A 1153 -12.01 -29.72 19.38
N ALA A 1154 -11.41 -30.48 18.46
CA ALA A 1154 -11.68 -30.50 17.02
C ALA A 1154 -11.05 -29.40 16.12
N GLU A 1155 -9.75 -29.12 16.29
CA GLU A 1155 -8.89 -28.82 15.12
C GLU A 1155 -8.12 -30.09 14.76
N GLY A 1156 -8.84 -31.05 14.16
CA GLY A 1156 -8.27 -32.24 13.53
C GLY A 1156 -8.94 -32.42 12.18
N LEU A 1157 -8.13 -32.44 11.12
CA LEU A 1157 -8.48 -32.69 9.72
C LEU A 1157 -9.14 -31.53 8.98
N TYR A 1158 -8.31 -30.65 8.41
CA TYR A 1158 -8.32 -30.31 6.98
C TYR A 1158 -6.92 -29.78 6.63
N VAL A 1159 -6.06 -30.71 6.20
CA VAL A 1159 -4.81 -30.46 5.47
C VAL A 1159 -5.15 -30.45 3.99
#